data_AF-A0A916SRN2-F1
#
_entry.id   AF-A0A916SRN2-F1
#
_cell.length_a   1.000
_cell.length_b   1.000
_cell.length_c   1.000
_cell.angle_alpha   90.00
_cell.angle_beta   90.00
_cell.angle_gamma   90.00
#
_symmetry.space_group_name_H-M   'P 1'
#
loop_
_entity.id
_entity.type
_entity.pdbx_description
1 polymer ?
#
loop_
_entity_poly.entity_id
_entity_poly.type
_entity_poly.pdbx_seq_one_letter_code
_entity_poly.pdbx_strand_id
1 'polypeptide(L)'
;MSAERIMLGGCPVDLRDRSGAVEEIRLRTLDADAPALGVVSVNLDHVHHFGGGSRWQGTIDRAPLEWLHLIDGAPLAAQAGRLTGRVWPRLAGSDIIEPILRAAEEDGVRVGFLGGNDETHTALRERLARDYPALELSGLWSPSRDDLADRDRSREIARDIAEANTGVLVVCLGKPRQELWMAEHGEATGARVLLAFGAVVDFLAERVDRAPQWAAESGVEWAWRLAHEPRRLATRYLVDGPPAYRSVRRAPVPERAASTATGRFVPEGESADIAIALVTYNSARHVGPLIESLRAEAETLRLRVIVADNGSTDSTRALVAAHPDIVAVETGGNRGYATGINLALSRAGDAEAVLVLNPDLEVERGAIAEMLRRLRMPGVGAVVPKVLAPDGTVYPSLRREPTIGRAIGDALLGSHGGDRPAFSSEIDTNAESYQHAHRVDWATGAAVLVRREVAELAGRWDSRFFLYSEETDYFRRLRDLGVDIWYEPHARVRHDQGGSGTSRALAALMAVNRVRYVRKHHSPGYAAGFHAVVILHELLRSYSGEHRNTLRVLLDQPSWRRLPHATRWPVHPRSTPTGTIIVPAHNESAVIARTLRALTLPPSTAEVVVVCNGCTDNTAEIARSFPGVRVVEIDRPSKAAALNAGDAAARSWPRLYLDADVEIHPGAVAAVFGELETGRVLAARPDFRYDTTGATMLVRSYYRARERMPSTDESLWGAGAYALSEAGHKRLGQFPDLTADDLIVDSLFVPGEKVVVPTEPVRVRTPRSLAGLLAILTRQRRGNLGAPAQSTTTTTVIELLSSVRGPFALIDATVYAALTSVGRRRARRAGSANAWERDDSSRGVDSLAPGSRTARPRTTAHRVPLFDEEN
;
A
#
# COMPACT_ATOMS: atom_id res chain seq x y z
N MET A 1 -36.58 21.26 22.49
CA MET A 1 -35.21 21.57 23.00
C MET A 1 -34.20 20.86 22.11
N SER A 2 -33.00 21.40 21.90
CA SER A 2 -31.94 20.71 21.14
C SER A 2 -31.67 19.32 21.71
N ALA A 3 -31.43 18.33 20.85
CA ALA A 3 -30.94 17.03 21.29
C ALA A 3 -29.55 17.13 21.89
N GLU A 4 -29.27 16.37 22.94
CA GLU A 4 -27.92 16.10 23.41
C GLU A 4 -27.47 14.77 22.80
N ARG A 5 -26.88 14.82 21.59
CA ARG A 5 -26.33 13.64 20.91
C ARG A 5 -24.91 13.37 21.40
N ILE A 6 -24.66 12.16 21.89
CA ILE A 6 -23.36 11.73 22.41
C ILE A 6 -22.86 10.47 21.67
N MET A 7 -21.53 10.24 21.67
CA MET A 7 -20.95 9.00 21.13
C MET A 7 -20.76 7.97 22.25
N LEU A 8 -21.50 6.86 22.22
CA LEU A 8 -21.30 5.73 23.10
C LEU A 8 -20.75 4.53 22.32
N GLY A 9 -19.50 4.18 22.59
CA GLY A 9 -18.88 2.98 22.02
C GLY A 9 -18.66 3.05 20.51
N GLY A 10 -18.65 4.25 19.92
CA GLY A 10 -18.52 4.46 18.49
C GLY A 10 -19.85 4.51 17.73
N CYS A 11 -20.98 4.28 18.39
CA CYS A 11 -22.31 4.63 17.87
C CYS A 11 -22.71 6.04 18.36
N PRO A 12 -23.41 6.86 17.56
CA PRO A 12 -24.16 7.99 18.09
C PRO A 12 -25.34 7.49 18.94
N VAL A 13 -25.74 8.31 19.92
CA VAL A 13 -26.87 8.07 20.83
C VAL A 13 -27.55 9.41 21.12
N ASP A 14 -28.86 9.45 20.95
CA ASP A 14 -29.70 10.62 21.20
C ASP A 14 -30.31 10.54 22.59
N LEU A 15 -29.98 11.50 23.45
CA LEU A 15 -30.48 11.54 24.81
C LEU A 15 -31.87 12.17 24.84
N ARG A 16 -32.88 11.30 24.88
CA ARG A 16 -34.31 11.63 25.00
C ARG A 16 -34.90 11.02 26.27
N ASP A 17 -35.99 11.61 26.75
CA ASP A 17 -36.94 10.97 27.63
C ASP A 17 -37.98 10.17 26.80
N ARG A 18 -38.84 9.37 27.46
CA ARG A 18 -39.86 8.59 26.74
C ARG A 18 -40.83 9.48 25.96
N SER A 19 -41.28 10.57 26.56
CA SER A 19 -42.23 11.51 25.97
C SER A 19 -41.63 12.19 24.73
N GLY A 20 -40.44 12.78 24.85
CA GLY A 20 -39.77 13.44 23.73
C GLY A 20 -39.42 12.49 22.57
N ALA A 21 -39.06 11.23 22.84
CA ALA A 21 -38.78 10.25 21.79
C ALA A 21 -40.04 9.84 21.01
N VAL A 22 -41.18 9.67 21.68
CA VAL A 22 -42.46 9.33 21.02
C VAL A 22 -43.00 10.53 20.22
N GLU A 23 -42.91 11.74 20.78
CA GLU A 23 -43.35 12.96 20.10
C GLU A 23 -42.50 13.29 18.86
N GLU A 24 -41.19 13.10 18.92
CA GLU A 24 -40.29 13.25 17.76
C GLU A 24 -40.62 12.26 16.63
N ILE A 25 -41.06 11.05 16.98
CA ILE A 25 -41.54 10.04 16.03
C ILE A 25 -42.92 10.43 15.46
N ARG A 26 -43.85 10.92 16.29
CA ARG A 26 -45.19 11.39 15.87
C ARG A 26 -45.10 12.57 14.90
N LEU A 27 -44.32 13.59 15.25
CA LEU A 27 -44.11 14.75 14.39
C LEU A 27 -43.53 14.37 13.02
N ARG A 28 -42.63 13.36 12.98
CA ARG A 28 -42.08 12.84 11.73
C ARG A 28 -43.11 12.13 10.84
N THR A 29 -44.13 11.48 11.40
CA THR A 29 -45.20 10.89 10.58
C THR A 29 -46.13 11.93 9.95
N LEU A 30 -46.13 13.17 10.46
CA LEU A 30 -46.95 14.28 9.98
C LEU A 30 -46.19 15.23 9.04
N ASP A 31 -44.86 15.24 9.09
CA ASP A 31 -44.01 16.08 8.23
C ASP A 31 -43.78 15.42 6.85
N ALA A 32 -44.40 16.01 5.83
CA ALA A 32 -44.32 15.54 4.45
C ALA A 32 -43.04 15.99 3.70
N ASP A 33 -42.32 16.99 4.20
CA ASP A 33 -41.12 17.54 3.56
C ASP A 33 -39.82 17.04 4.22
N ALA A 34 -39.90 16.52 5.46
CA ALA A 34 -38.78 15.89 6.14
C ALA A 34 -38.34 14.55 5.51
N PRO A 35 -37.02 14.21 5.57
CA PRO A 35 -36.52 12.88 5.22
C PRO A 35 -37.14 11.78 6.07
N ALA A 36 -37.20 10.55 5.56
CA ALA A 36 -37.63 9.40 6.36
C ALA A 36 -36.67 9.11 7.53
N LEU A 37 -37.22 8.71 8.68
CA LEU A 37 -36.49 8.52 9.94
C LEU A 37 -36.38 7.05 10.32
N GLY A 38 -35.15 6.54 10.37
CA GLY A 38 -34.83 5.25 11.00
C GLY A 38 -34.68 5.39 12.52
N VAL A 39 -35.34 4.54 13.29
CA VAL A 39 -35.25 4.54 14.76
C VAL A 39 -34.60 3.24 15.23
N VAL A 40 -33.51 3.34 16.00
CA VAL A 40 -32.75 2.18 16.50
C VAL A 40 -32.63 2.19 18.03
N SER A 41 -32.66 1.01 18.66
CA SER A 41 -32.27 0.87 20.07
C SER A 41 -30.76 0.60 20.14
N VAL A 42 -29.99 1.54 20.69
CA VAL A 42 -28.54 1.41 20.85
C VAL A 42 -28.25 0.78 22.20
N ASN A 43 -27.90 -0.51 22.17
CA ASN A 43 -27.50 -1.32 23.32
C ASN A 43 -26.17 -2.03 23.03
N LEU A 44 -25.62 -2.83 23.97
CA LEU A 44 -24.31 -3.50 23.78
C LEU A 44 -24.23 -4.39 22.53
N ASP A 45 -25.36 -4.95 22.08
CA ASP A 45 -25.48 -5.77 20.87
C ASP A 45 -25.43 -4.91 19.60
N HIS A 46 -26.09 -3.74 19.61
CA HIS A 46 -25.92 -2.73 18.57
C HIS A 46 -24.49 -2.16 18.55
N VAL A 47 -23.85 -1.93 19.71
CA VAL A 47 -22.44 -1.49 19.80
C VAL A 47 -21.47 -2.57 19.32
N HIS A 48 -21.76 -3.85 19.54
CA HIS A 48 -20.98 -4.94 18.96
C HIS A 48 -21.02 -4.93 17.42
N HIS A 49 -22.19 -4.65 16.83
CA HIS A 49 -22.38 -4.67 15.38
C HIS A 49 -21.97 -3.37 14.66
N PHE A 50 -22.22 -2.20 15.26
CA PHE A 50 -22.11 -0.87 14.64
C PHE A 50 -21.17 0.10 15.38
N GLY A 51 -20.56 -0.31 16.49
CA GLY A 51 -19.64 0.51 17.30
C GLY A 51 -18.19 0.59 16.78
N GLY A 52 -17.32 1.17 17.59
CA GLY A 52 -15.92 1.47 17.28
C GLY A 52 -15.07 0.21 17.09
N GLY A 53 -14.64 -0.03 15.86
CA GLY A 53 -13.93 -1.25 15.46
C GLY A 53 -14.84 -2.46 15.17
N SER A 54 -16.15 -2.25 15.08
CA SER A 54 -17.11 -3.26 14.64
C SER A 54 -17.11 -3.45 13.11
N ARG A 55 -17.83 -4.46 12.63
CA ARG A 55 -17.95 -4.78 11.20
C ARG A 55 -18.75 -3.75 10.41
N TRP A 56 -19.80 -3.17 11.01
CA TRP A 56 -20.73 -2.27 10.33
C TRP A 56 -20.63 -0.81 10.83
N GLN A 57 -19.47 -0.43 11.38
CA GLN A 57 -19.27 0.91 11.95
C GLN A 57 -19.58 2.01 10.93
N GLY A 58 -20.51 2.90 11.27
CA GLY A 58 -20.89 4.03 10.43
C GLY A 58 -21.66 3.67 9.16
N THR A 59 -22.16 2.44 9.00
CA THR A 59 -23.06 2.09 7.88
C THR A 59 -24.42 2.76 8.02
N ILE A 60 -24.96 2.80 9.25
CA ILE A 60 -26.24 3.44 9.60
C ILE A 60 -26.14 4.96 9.37
N ASP A 61 -25.17 5.61 10.04
CA ASP A 61 -24.89 7.05 10.02
C ASP A 61 -24.62 7.64 8.62
N ARG A 62 -24.49 6.79 7.59
CA ARG A 62 -24.16 7.16 6.21
C ARG A 62 -25.22 6.72 5.19
N ALA A 63 -26.36 6.19 5.62
CA ALA A 63 -27.56 5.91 4.82
C ALA A 63 -28.26 7.21 4.32
N PRO A 64 -29.25 7.13 3.40
CA PRO A 64 -30.07 8.29 3.02
C PRO A 64 -31.10 8.69 4.10
N LEU A 65 -31.49 7.76 4.98
CA LEU A 65 -32.36 8.06 6.13
C LEU A 65 -31.69 9.01 7.13
N GLU A 66 -32.50 9.84 7.79
CA GLU A 66 -32.13 10.41 9.08
C GLU A 66 -32.27 9.32 10.16
N TRP A 67 -31.50 9.38 11.25
CA TRP A 67 -31.56 8.37 12.31
C TRP A 67 -31.69 8.94 13.71
N LEU A 68 -32.58 8.32 14.50
CA LEU A 68 -32.79 8.55 15.92
C LEU A 68 -32.28 7.33 16.72
N HIS A 69 -31.22 7.56 17.50
CA HIS A 69 -30.45 6.52 18.19
C HIS A 69 -30.83 6.42 19.67
N LEU A 70 -31.93 5.75 19.98
CA LEU A 70 -32.50 5.68 21.33
C LEU A 70 -31.64 4.82 22.27
N ILE A 71 -31.41 5.31 23.49
CA ILE A 71 -30.51 4.67 24.46
C ILE A 71 -31.13 3.43 25.12
N ASP A 72 -30.50 2.27 24.97
CA ASP A 72 -30.99 0.97 25.41
C ASP A 72 -29.89 0.18 26.17
N GLY A 73 -30.32 -0.65 27.13
CA GLY A 73 -29.43 -1.41 28.02
C GLY A 73 -28.77 -0.57 29.13
N ALA A 74 -28.76 -1.12 30.35
CA ALA A 74 -28.24 -0.43 31.53
C ALA A 74 -26.77 0.05 31.41
N PRO A 75 -25.82 -0.66 30.76
CA PRO A 75 -24.42 -0.19 30.66
C PRO A 75 -24.25 1.10 29.85
N LEU A 76 -25.11 1.35 28.86
CA LEU A 76 -25.06 2.59 28.08
C LEU A 76 -25.73 3.73 28.84
N ALA A 77 -26.91 3.50 29.42
CA ALA A 77 -27.58 4.48 30.28
C ALA A 77 -26.70 4.95 31.46
N ALA A 78 -25.98 4.02 32.10
CA ALA A 78 -25.03 4.34 33.17
C ALA A 78 -23.82 5.18 32.67
N GLN A 79 -23.30 4.90 31.46
CA GLN A 79 -22.22 5.70 30.88
C GLN A 79 -22.71 7.08 30.42
N ALA A 80 -23.88 7.18 29.80
CA ALA A 80 -24.51 8.46 29.46
C ALA A 80 -24.72 9.33 30.70
N GLY A 81 -25.25 8.75 31.78
CA GLY A 81 -25.45 9.48 33.03
C GLY A 81 -24.16 9.89 33.72
N ARG A 82 -23.09 9.09 33.58
CA ARG A 82 -21.74 9.47 34.01
C ARG A 82 -21.15 10.65 33.21
N LEU A 83 -21.47 10.74 31.92
CA LEU A 83 -20.97 11.80 31.03
C LEU A 83 -21.75 13.12 31.18
N THR A 84 -23.06 13.03 31.43
CA THR A 84 -23.99 14.19 31.48
C THR A 84 -24.38 14.63 32.89
N GLY A 85 -24.08 13.83 33.91
CA GLY A 85 -24.46 14.12 35.30
C GLY A 85 -25.95 13.93 35.61
N ARG A 86 -26.71 13.26 34.74
CA ARG A 86 -28.17 13.04 34.85
C ARG A 86 -28.52 11.55 34.74
N VAL A 87 -29.66 11.14 35.29
CA VAL A 87 -30.17 9.78 35.06
C VAL A 87 -31.01 9.78 33.78
N TRP A 88 -30.65 8.94 32.81
CA TRP A 88 -31.40 8.77 31.56
C TRP A 88 -32.19 7.45 31.58
N PRO A 89 -33.45 7.43 31.10
CA PRO A 89 -34.24 6.22 31.03
C PRO A 89 -33.69 5.27 29.95
N ARG A 90 -33.99 3.97 30.06
CA ARG A 90 -33.84 3.04 28.93
C ARG A 90 -35.05 3.17 28.01
N LEU A 91 -34.82 3.20 26.70
CA LEU A 91 -35.81 3.30 25.65
C LEU A 91 -35.69 2.09 24.71
N ALA A 92 -36.06 0.91 25.21
CA ALA A 92 -36.20 -0.27 24.36
C ALA A 92 -37.45 -0.15 23.49
N GLY A 93 -37.42 -0.70 22.26
CA GLY A 93 -38.57 -0.63 21.34
C GLY A 93 -39.86 -1.23 21.91
N SER A 94 -39.74 -2.24 22.78
CA SER A 94 -40.84 -2.85 23.55
C SER A 94 -41.55 -1.92 24.53
N ASP A 95 -40.95 -0.77 24.84
CA ASP A 95 -41.39 0.13 25.91
C ASP A 95 -41.99 1.43 25.35
N ILE A 96 -41.92 1.61 24.02
CA ILE A 96 -42.37 2.79 23.27
C ILE A 96 -43.28 2.45 22.08
N ILE A 97 -43.33 1.19 21.63
CA ILE A 97 -44.22 0.79 20.52
C ILE A 97 -45.70 1.06 20.83
N GLU A 98 -46.18 0.74 22.03
CA GLU A 98 -47.59 0.94 22.43
C GLU A 98 -48.00 2.44 22.36
N PRO A 99 -47.22 3.41 22.90
CA PRO A 99 -47.40 4.83 22.62
C PRO A 99 -47.38 5.22 21.14
N ILE A 100 -46.48 4.65 20.33
CA ILE A 100 -46.38 4.99 18.88
C ILE A 100 -47.59 4.47 18.11
N LEU A 101 -48.07 3.26 18.41
CA LEU A 101 -49.29 2.70 17.81
C LEU A 101 -50.53 3.52 18.18
N ARG A 102 -50.60 4.02 19.42
CA ARG A 102 -51.67 4.94 19.85
C ARG A 102 -51.63 6.27 19.12
N ALA A 103 -50.45 6.87 18.97
CA ALA A 103 -50.30 8.11 18.20
C ALA A 103 -50.67 7.92 16.72
N ALA A 104 -50.28 6.78 16.12
CA ALA A 104 -50.66 6.43 14.76
C ALA A 104 -52.18 6.21 14.60
N GLU A 105 -52.85 5.61 15.58
CA GLU A 105 -54.32 5.49 15.63
C GLU A 105 -55.01 6.86 15.76
N GLU A 106 -54.50 7.74 16.65
CA GLU A 106 -55.01 9.11 16.84
C GLU A 106 -54.87 9.98 15.58
N ASP A 107 -53.76 9.84 14.86
CA ASP A 107 -53.42 10.67 13.68
C ASP A 107 -53.85 10.04 12.33
N GLY A 108 -54.43 8.83 12.34
CA GLY A 108 -54.83 8.11 11.12
C GLY A 108 -53.66 7.60 10.26
N VAL A 109 -52.49 7.38 10.87
CA VAL A 109 -51.26 6.97 10.18
C VAL A 109 -51.20 5.46 10.05
N ARG A 110 -51.03 4.96 8.82
CA ARG A 110 -50.96 3.52 8.53
C ARG A 110 -49.71 2.86 9.07
N VAL A 111 -49.86 1.70 9.70
CA VAL A 111 -48.75 0.91 10.25
C VAL A 111 -48.56 -0.40 9.49
N GLY A 112 -47.32 -0.71 9.13
CA GLY A 112 -46.94 -1.95 8.48
C GLY A 112 -45.87 -2.71 9.26
N PHE A 113 -45.77 -4.03 9.08
CA PHE A 113 -44.77 -4.87 9.78
C PHE A 113 -44.00 -5.77 8.82
N LEU A 114 -42.66 -5.71 8.87
CA LEU A 114 -41.74 -6.47 8.02
C LEU A 114 -40.92 -7.47 8.85
N GLY A 115 -41.10 -8.76 8.62
CA GLY A 115 -40.53 -9.86 9.39
C GLY A 115 -41.57 -10.61 10.24
N GLY A 116 -41.10 -11.60 11.01
CA GLY A 116 -41.98 -12.56 11.68
C GLY A 116 -42.38 -13.73 10.76
N ASN A 117 -43.50 -14.38 11.06
CA ASN A 117 -44.09 -15.45 10.26
C ASN A 117 -45.63 -15.40 10.35
N ASP A 118 -46.30 -16.19 9.51
CA ASP A 118 -47.75 -16.11 9.30
C ASP A 118 -48.58 -16.41 10.57
N GLU A 119 -48.09 -17.30 11.45
CA GLU A 119 -48.69 -17.52 12.78
C GLU A 119 -48.64 -16.25 13.63
N THR A 120 -47.46 -15.64 13.76
CA THR A 120 -47.25 -14.45 14.59
C THR A 120 -47.91 -13.22 13.98
N HIS A 121 -48.02 -13.13 12.64
CA HIS A 121 -48.85 -12.14 11.94
C HIS A 121 -50.35 -12.29 12.26
N THR A 122 -50.83 -13.52 12.41
CA THR A 122 -52.23 -13.79 12.77
C THR A 122 -52.51 -13.35 14.19
N ALA A 123 -51.68 -13.75 15.16
CA ALA A 123 -51.78 -13.30 16.55
C ALA A 123 -51.63 -11.78 16.71
N LEU A 124 -50.71 -11.15 15.96
CA LEU A 124 -50.53 -9.69 15.93
C LEU A 124 -51.80 -8.98 15.43
N ARG A 125 -52.44 -9.49 14.38
CA ARG A 125 -53.69 -8.92 13.85
C ARG A 125 -54.83 -8.99 14.89
N GLU A 126 -54.95 -10.12 15.60
CA GLU A 126 -55.95 -10.30 16.67
C GLU A 126 -55.69 -9.42 17.92
N ARG A 127 -54.43 -9.13 18.24
CA ARG A 127 -54.08 -8.19 19.32
C ARG A 127 -54.36 -6.74 18.91
N LEU A 128 -53.91 -6.32 17.72
CA LEU A 128 -54.06 -4.94 17.28
C LEU A 128 -55.53 -4.55 17.07
N ALA A 129 -56.35 -5.43 16.46
CA ALA A 129 -57.79 -5.18 16.29
C ALA A 129 -58.59 -5.12 17.62
N ARG A 130 -57.99 -5.54 18.73
CA ARG A 130 -58.58 -5.52 20.08
C ARG A 130 -58.17 -4.27 20.88
N ASP A 131 -56.90 -3.90 20.79
CA ASP A 131 -56.30 -2.82 21.57
C ASP A 131 -56.37 -1.45 20.88
N TYR A 132 -56.35 -1.45 19.53
CA TYR A 132 -56.28 -0.29 18.66
C TYR A 132 -57.30 -0.45 17.50
N PRO A 133 -58.63 -0.43 17.80
CA PRO A 133 -59.67 -0.79 16.84
C PRO A 133 -59.85 0.18 15.65
N ALA A 134 -59.22 1.36 15.68
CA ALA A 134 -59.21 2.32 14.57
C ALA A 134 -57.87 2.39 13.82
N LEU A 135 -56.87 1.58 14.21
CA LEU A 135 -55.55 1.57 13.58
C LEU A 135 -55.57 0.90 12.20
N GLU A 136 -55.29 1.67 11.14
CA GLU A 136 -55.15 1.12 9.79
C GLU A 136 -53.82 0.37 9.61
N LEU A 137 -53.90 -0.92 9.28
CA LEU A 137 -52.74 -1.72 8.87
C LEU A 137 -52.51 -1.61 7.35
N SER A 138 -51.31 -1.17 6.93
CA SER A 138 -50.94 -1.16 5.50
C SER A 138 -50.57 -2.54 4.98
N GLY A 139 -49.86 -3.34 5.78
CA GLY A 139 -49.46 -4.69 5.39
C GLY A 139 -48.61 -5.42 6.43
N LEU A 140 -48.51 -6.75 6.25
CA LEU A 140 -47.66 -7.64 7.03
C LEU A 140 -46.85 -8.47 6.02
N TRP A 141 -45.52 -8.37 6.05
CA TRP A 141 -44.63 -9.01 5.07
C TRP A 141 -43.69 -10.00 5.79
N SER A 142 -43.70 -11.27 5.40
CA SER A 142 -42.91 -12.37 6.01
C SER A 142 -41.82 -12.94 5.06
N PRO A 143 -40.91 -12.12 4.49
CA PRO A 143 -39.92 -12.59 3.52
C PRO A 143 -38.92 -13.57 4.14
N SER A 144 -38.43 -14.52 3.33
CA SER A 144 -37.39 -15.44 3.76
C SER A 144 -36.03 -14.76 3.87
N ARG A 145 -35.03 -15.46 4.43
CA ARG A 145 -33.66 -14.95 4.49
C ARG A 145 -33.01 -14.82 3.12
N ASP A 146 -33.48 -15.59 2.14
CA ASP A 146 -32.91 -15.60 0.80
C ASP A 146 -33.52 -14.47 -0.03
N ASP A 147 -34.81 -14.17 0.15
CA ASP A 147 -35.46 -12.96 -0.42
C ASP A 147 -34.82 -11.66 0.10
N LEU A 148 -34.38 -11.66 1.36
CA LEU A 148 -33.66 -10.53 1.99
C LEU A 148 -32.17 -10.47 1.61
N ALA A 149 -31.63 -11.52 0.99
CA ALA A 149 -30.27 -11.54 0.44
C ALA A 149 -30.25 -11.18 -1.06
N ASP A 150 -31.39 -11.33 -1.74
CA ASP A 150 -31.62 -10.85 -3.10
C ASP A 150 -32.02 -9.37 -3.09
N ARG A 151 -31.30 -8.57 -3.88
CA ARG A 151 -31.50 -7.11 -3.94
C ARG A 151 -32.78 -6.73 -4.66
N ASP A 152 -33.15 -7.46 -5.71
CA ASP A 152 -34.31 -7.15 -6.54
C ASP A 152 -35.59 -7.66 -5.87
N ARG A 153 -35.54 -8.78 -5.13
CA ARG A 153 -36.61 -9.13 -4.16
C ARG A 153 -36.75 -8.10 -3.04
N SER A 154 -35.65 -7.61 -2.47
CA SER A 154 -35.72 -6.56 -1.44
C SER A 154 -36.26 -5.22 -1.99
N ARG A 155 -36.05 -4.94 -3.29
CA ARG A 155 -36.67 -3.80 -4.00
C ARG A 155 -38.16 -4.02 -4.31
N GLU A 156 -38.58 -5.23 -4.63
CA GLU A 156 -40.00 -5.60 -4.76
C GLU A 156 -40.72 -5.42 -3.42
N ILE A 157 -40.18 -6.00 -2.34
CA ILE A 157 -40.71 -5.82 -0.97
C ILE A 157 -40.82 -4.33 -0.60
N ALA A 158 -39.80 -3.51 -0.92
CA ALA A 158 -39.87 -2.08 -0.67
C ALA A 158 -40.97 -1.38 -1.49
N ARG A 159 -41.17 -1.77 -2.76
CA ARG A 159 -42.27 -1.26 -3.61
C ARG A 159 -43.63 -1.64 -3.04
N ASP A 160 -43.82 -2.90 -2.63
CA ASP A 160 -45.08 -3.37 -2.04
C ASP A 160 -45.46 -2.58 -0.78
N ILE A 161 -44.47 -2.22 0.06
CA ILE A 161 -44.66 -1.38 1.25
C ILE A 161 -45.06 0.06 0.89
N ALA A 162 -44.52 0.60 -0.21
CA ALA A 162 -44.83 1.93 -0.72
C ALA A 162 -46.23 1.97 -1.37
N GLU A 163 -46.59 0.98 -2.18
CA GLU A 163 -47.92 0.84 -2.79
C GLU A 163 -49.02 0.66 -1.71
N ALA A 164 -48.70 0.00 -0.58
CA ALA A 164 -49.56 -0.08 0.59
C ALA A 164 -49.75 1.27 1.35
N ASN A 165 -49.04 2.34 0.96
CA ASN A 165 -49.06 3.66 1.59
C ASN A 165 -48.75 3.60 3.11
N THR A 166 -47.68 2.89 3.47
CA THR A 166 -47.24 2.72 4.85
C THR A 166 -46.68 4.02 5.43
N GLY A 167 -47.19 4.49 6.57
CA GLY A 167 -46.65 5.67 7.28
C GLY A 167 -45.55 5.30 8.28
N VAL A 168 -45.79 4.27 9.09
CA VAL A 168 -44.82 3.68 10.03
C VAL A 168 -44.55 2.23 9.65
N LEU A 169 -43.30 1.87 9.37
CA LEU A 169 -42.88 0.50 9.13
C LEU A 169 -42.12 -0.07 10.34
N VAL A 170 -42.64 -1.13 10.95
CA VAL A 170 -41.95 -1.86 12.04
C VAL A 170 -41.13 -2.99 11.44
N VAL A 171 -39.80 -2.91 11.56
CA VAL A 171 -38.85 -3.85 10.94
C VAL A 171 -38.32 -4.83 11.99
N CYS A 172 -38.74 -6.09 11.87
CA CYS A 172 -38.49 -7.18 12.80
C CYS A 172 -37.61 -8.30 12.20
N LEU A 173 -36.58 -7.92 11.42
CA LEU A 173 -35.63 -8.84 10.77
C LEU A 173 -34.47 -9.30 11.69
N GLY A 174 -34.36 -8.68 12.87
CA GLY A 174 -33.30 -8.91 13.85
C GLY A 174 -31.98 -8.20 13.49
N LYS A 175 -31.17 -7.92 14.52
CA LYS A 175 -29.86 -7.28 14.37
C LYS A 175 -28.85 -8.25 13.72
N PRO A 176 -27.95 -7.78 12.83
CA PRO A 176 -27.85 -6.43 12.26
C PRO A 176 -28.72 -6.20 11.00
N ARG A 177 -29.46 -7.22 10.54
CA ARG A 177 -30.17 -7.19 9.24
C ARG A 177 -31.23 -6.10 9.14
N GLN A 178 -31.98 -5.88 10.23
CA GLN A 178 -33.02 -4.84 10.27
C GLN A 178 -32.44 -3.45 9.97
N GLU A 179 -31.31 -3.06 10.59
CA GLU A 179 -30.70 -1.76 10.36
C GLU A 179 -30.05 -1.67 8.97
N LEU A 180 -29.43 -2.76 8.49
CA LEU A 180 -28.81 -2.81 7.16
C LEU A 180 -29.86 -2.72 6.04
N TRP A 181 -30.98 -3.44 6.17
CA TRP A 181 -32.08 -3.40 5.19
C TRP A 181 -32.77 -2.04 5.18
N MET A 182 -33.01 -1.44 6.36
CA MET A 182 -33.50 -0.06 6.45
C MET A 182 -32.51 0.95 5.83
N ALA A 183 -31.20 0.74 5.98
CA ALA A 183 -30.17 1.61 5.41
C ALA A 183 -30.02 1.51 3.88
N GLU A 184 -30.32 0.37 3.26
CA GLU A 184 -30.28 0.22 1.79
C GLU A 184 -31.65 0.48 1.11
N HIS A 185 -32.75 0.05 1.72
CA HIS A 185 -34.08 0.03 1.09
C HIS A 185 -35.12 0.97 1.74
N GLY A 186 -34.86 1.52 2.93
CA GLY A 186 -35.86 2.21 3.73
C GLY A 186 -36.53 3.41 3.03
N GLU A 187 -35.74 4.23 2.33
CA GLU A 187 -36.25 5.36 1.53
C GLU A 187 -37.21 4.90 0.42
N ALA A 188 -36.93 3.77 -0.22
CA ALA A 188 -37.77 3.20 -1.28
C ALA A 188 -39.09 2.61 -0.77
N THR A 189 -39.28 2.47 0.55
CA THR A 189 -40.55 2.01 1.14
C THR A 189 -41.62 3.11 1.23
N GLY A 190 -41.26 4.37 1.00
CA GLY A 190 -42.15 5.53 1.21
C GLY A 190 -42.52 5.83 2.67
N ALA A 191 -42.18 4.95 3.62
CA ALA A 191 -42.51 5.12 5.03
C ALA A 191 -41.76 6.30 5.66
N ARG A 192 -42.47 7.13 6.41
CA ARG A 192 -41.90 8.31 7.09
C ARG A 192 -41.10 7.94 8.34
N VAL A 193 -41.48 6.86 8.99
CA VAL A 193 -40.77 6.29 10.14
C VAL A 193 -40.54 4.80 9.94
N LEU A 194 -39.31 4.35 10.19
CA LEU A 194 -38.92 2.95 10.14
C LEU A 194 -38.35 2.53 11.51
N LEU A 195 -38.98 1.58 12.20
CA LEU A 195 -38.65 1.18 13.57
C LEU A 195 -37.88 -0.15 13.60
N ALA A 196 -36.59 -0.13 13.96
CA ALA A 196 -35.73 -1.32 14.02
C ALA A 196 -35.98 -2.19 15.27
N PHE A 197 -37.22 -2.62 15.50
CA PHE A 197 -37.67 -3.21 16.76
C PHE A 197 -37.75 -4.74 16.69
N GLY A 198 -36.61 -5.40 16.45
CA GLY A 198 -36.40 -6.84 16.19
C GLY A 198 -36.96 -7.92 17.12
N ALA A 199 -37.76 -7.57 18.14
CA ALA A 199 -38.47 -8.52 19.01
C ALA A 199 -39.89 -8.05 19.38
N VAL A 200 -40.33 -6.89 18.88
CA VAL A 200 -41.63 -6.28 19.26
C VAL A 200 -42.81 -7.12 18.77
N VAL A 201 -42.73 -7.71 17.58
CA VAL A 201 -43.78 -8.58 17.03
C VAL A 201 -44.00 -9.82 17.91
N ASP A 202 -42.94 -10.44 18.45
CA ASP A 202 -43.06 -11.60 19.35
C ASP A 202 -43.68 -11.22 20.72
N PHE A 203 -43.39 -10.01 21.22
CA PHE A 203 -43.98 -9.49 22.46
C PHE A 203 -45.44 -9.04 22.29
N LEU A 204 -45.79 -8.42 21.16
CA LEU A 204 -47.19 -8.03 20.87
C LEU A 204 -48.08 -9.23 20.57
N ALA A 205 -47.51 -10.32 20.04
CA ALA A 205 -48.19 -11.60 19.85
C ALA A 205 -48.18 -12.50 21.12
N GLU A 206 -47.75 -11.99 22.27
CA GLU A 206 -47.70 -12.69 23.56
C GLU A 206 -46.90 -14.02 23.56
N ARG A 207 -45.99 -14.23 22.60
CA ARG A 207 -45.26 -15.50 22.43
C ARG A 207 -44.01 -15.63 23.30
N VAL A 208 -43.61 -14.56 24.01
CA VAL A 208 -42.41 -14.51 24.85
C VAL A 208 -42.67 -13.71 26.13
N ASP A 209 -42.43 -14.32 27.29
CA ASP A 209 -42.51 -13.64 28.59
C ASP A 209 -41.54 -12.44 28.68
N ARG A 210 -42.04 -11.28 29.14
CA ARG A 210 -41.17 -10.16 29.52
C ARG A 210 -40.46 -10.48 30.84
N ALA A 211 -39.20 -10.07 30.96
CA ALA A 211 -38.44 -10.22 32.20
C ALA A 211 -39.14 -9.44 33.35
N PRO A 212 -39.20 -9.98 34.58
CA PRO A 212 -39.81 -9.30 35.73
C PRO A 212 -39.23 -7.89 35.95
N GLN A 213 -40.10 -6.92 36.30
CA GLN A 213 -39.74 -5.51 36.43
C GLN A 213 -38.51 -5.28 37.33
N TRP A 214 -38.42 -5.97 38.48
CA TRP A 214 -37.27 -5.85 39.38
C TRP A 214 -35.93 -6.27 38.72
N ALA A 215 -35.95 -7.24 37.80
CA ALA A 215 -34.76 -7.72 37.09
C ALA A 215 -34.35 -6.77 35.97
N ALA A 216 -35.33 -6.13 35.33
CA ALA A 216 -35.15 -5.03 34.39
C ALA A 216 -34.54 -3.79 35.08
N GLU A 217 -35.11 -3.35 36.20
CA GLU A 217 -34.65 -2.20 36.98
C GLU A 217 -33.25 -2.42 37.59
N SER A 218 -32.98 -3.64 38.09
CA SER A 218 -31.66 -4.01 38.64
C SER A 218 -30.59 -4.28 37.56
N GLY A 219 -30.93 -4.17 36.27
CA GLY A 219 -29.98 -4.40 35.16
C GLY A 219 -29.52 -5.85 34.98
N VAL A 220 -30.12 -6.82 35.68
CA VAL A 220 -29.80 -8.26 35.60
C VAL A 220 -30.65 -9.02 34.57
N GLU A 221 -31.52 -8.29 33.86
CA GLU A 221 -32.38 -8.74 32.75
C GLU A 221 -31.68 -9.65 31.73
N TRP A 222 -30.41 -9.36 31.40
CA TRP A 222 -29.62 -10.18 30.48
C TRP A 222 -29.40 -11.61 31.01
N ALA A 223 -29.23 -11.78 32.33
CA ALA A 223 -29.03 -13.07 32.98
C ALA A 223 -30.36 -13.85 33.06
N TRP A 224 -31.48 -13.15 33.31
CA TRP A 224 -32.82 -13.76 33.23
C TRP A 224 -33.10 -14.27 31.81
N ARG A 225 -32.88 -13.44 30.78
CA ARG A 225 -33.06 -13.84 29.38
C ARG A 225 -32.10 -14.99 28.99
N LEU A 226 -30.83 -14.94 29.43
CA LEU A 226 -29.85 -16.01 29.19
C LEU A 226 -30.23 -17.35 29.83
N ALA A 227 -30.89 -17.35 30.98
CA ALA A 227 -31.36 -18.57 31.64
C ALA A 227 -32.50 -19.26 30.87
N HIS A 228 -33.38 -18.50 30.22
CA HIS A 228 -34.53 -19.03 29.47
C HIS A 228 -34.17 -19.34 28.01
N GLU A 229 -33.24 -18.58 27.40
CA GLU A 229 -32.80 -18.77 26.00
C GLU A 229 -31.28 -19.05 25.84
N PRO A 230 -30.68 -19.99 26.58
CA PRO A 230 -29.22 -20.14 26.65
C PRO A 230 -28.57 -20.41 25.28
N ARG A 231 -29.22 -21.19 24.42
CA ARG A 231 -28.72 -21.52 23.07
C ARG A 231 -28.69 -20.31 22.11
N ARG A 232 -29.55 -19.31 22.31
CA ARG A 232 -29.67 -18.12 21.45
C ARG A 232 -28.86 -16.94 21.97
N LEU A 233 -28.66 -16.83 23.28
CA LEU A 233 -28.12 -15.62 23.91
C LEU A 233 -26.71 -15.79 24.54
N ALA A 234 -26.16 -17.00 24.63
CA ALA A 234 -24.83 -17.23 25.22
C ALA A 234 -23.70 -16.49 24.50
N THR A 235 -23.58 -16.58 23.17
CA THR A 235 -22.54 -15.89 22.40
C THR A 235 -22.64 -14.37 22.57
N ARG A 236 -23.84 -13.83 22.35
CA ARG A 236 -24.18 -12.42 22.47
C ARG A 236 -23.78 -11.79 23.81
N TYR A 237 -24.03 -12.46 24.93
CA TYR A 237 -23.71 -11.91 26.26
C TYR A 237 -22.30 -12.26 26.75
N LEU A 238 -21.76 -13.44 26.44
CA LEU A 238 -20.52 -13.94 27.03
C LEU A 238 -19.28 -13.74 26.13
N VAL A 239 -19.47 -13.65 24.82
CA VAL A 239 -18.40 -13.46 23.82
C VAL A 239 -18.43 -12.03 23.27
N ASP A 240 -19.61 -11.56 22.84
CA ASP A 240 -19.74 -10.35 22.03
C ASP A 240 -19.90 -9.07 22.86
N GLY A 241 -20.58 -9.17 24.00
CA GLY A 241 -20.80 -8.06 24.96
C GLY A 241 -19.55 -7.51 25.66
N PRO A 242 -18.59 -8.33 26.15
CA PRO A 242 -17.42 -7.83 26.88
C PRO A 242 -16.46 -6.93 26.05
N PRO A 243 -16.22 -7.19 24.74
CA PRO A 243 -15.57 -6.24 23.85
C PRO A 243 -16.35 -4.93 23.68
N ALA A 244 -17.66 -5.01 23.41
CA ALA A 244 -18.51 -3.83 23.22
C ALA A 244 -18.49 -2.91 24.45
N TYR A 245 -18.59 -3.46 25.66
CA TYR A 245 -18.50 -2.71 26.92
C TYR A 245 -17.16 -1.98 27.12
N ARG A 246 -16.06 -2.45 26.50
CA ARG A 246 -14.76 -1.75 26.52
C ARG A 246 -14.70 -0.58 25.55
N SER A 247 -15.32 -0.69 24.37
CA SER A 247 -15.37 0.40 23.38
C SER A 247 -16.13 1.63 23.91
N VAL A 248 -17.19 1.42 24.70
CA VAL A 248 -18.06 2.44 25.34
C VAL A 248 -17.31 3.48 26.19
N ARG A 249 -16.00 3.30 26.43
CA ARG A 249 -15.17 4.17 27.26
C ARG A 249 -14.22 5.13 26.51
N ARG A 250 -14.24 5.23 25.16
CA ARG A 250 -13.37 6.14 24.36
C ARG A 250 -13.98 6.55 23.01
N ALA A 251 -14.07 7.85 22.66
CA ALA A 251 -14.43 8.35 21.30
C ALA A 251 -14.10 9.85 21.06
N PRO A 252 -13.76 10.24 19.81
CA PRO A 252 -14.21 11.48 19.15
C PRO A 252 -14.72 11.28 17.68
N VAL A 253 -15.04 12.36 16.93
CA VAL A 253 -15.78 12.46 15.62
C VAL A 253 -15.17 13.57 14.69
N PRO A 254 -15.59 13.96 13.43
CA PRO A 254 -16.93 13.84 12.76
C PRO A 254 -17.03 13.62 11.19
N GLU A 255 -18.29 13.49 10.74
CA GLU A 255 -19.09 13.83 9.50
C GLU A 255 -18.63 14.08 8.00
N ARG A 256 -19.70 14.14 7.16
CA ARG A 256 -20.00 13.98 5.68
C ARG A 256 -19.85 15.29 4.84
N ALA A 257 -20.00 15.40 3.49
CA ALA A 257 -19.99 14.54 2.26
C ALA A 257 -19.96 15.45 0.97
N ALA A 258 -19.98 14.92 -0.28
CA ALA A 258 -19.88 15.71 -1.54
C ALA A 258 -20.63 15.15 -2.80
N SER A 259 -20.69 15.94 -3.89
CA SER A 259 -21.66 15.89 -5.02
C SER A 259 -21.17 15.28 -6.37
N THR A 260 -21.99 15.32 -7.43
CA THR A 260 -21.83 14.66 -8.77
C THR A 260 -21.57 15.63 -9.95
N ALA A 261 -21.08 15.09 -11.07
CA ALA A 261 -20.83 15.78 -12.35
C ALA A 261 -20.94 14.79 -13.56
N THR A 262 -20.76 15.26 -14.80
CA THR A 262 -20.93 14.47 -16.05
C THR A 262 -19.62 13.98 -16.68
N GLY A 263 -19.61 12.76 -17.23
CA GLY A 263 -18.40 12.03 -17.63
C GLY A 263 -17.86 12.19 -19.05
N ARG A 264 -16.62 11.70 -19.24
CA ARG A 264 -15.92 11.35 -20.50
C ARG A 264 -14.52 10.79 -20.20
N PHE A 265 -13.82 10.23 -21.19
CA PHE A 265 -12.35 10.14 -21.09
C PHE A 265 -11.71 11.54 -21.19
N VAL A 266 -10.64 11.79 -20.44
CA VAL A 266 -9.93 13.08 -20.43
C VAL A 266 -8.41 12.92 -20.61
N PRO A 267 -7.73 13.85 -21.33
CA PRO A 267 -6.29 13.80 -21.56
C PRO A 267 -5.45 14.19 -20.33
N GLU A 268 -4.13 14.07 -20.45
CA GLU A 268 -3.15 14.36 -19.39
C GLU A 268 -3.22 15.81 -18.84
N GLY A 269 -3.76 16.76 -19.62
CA GLY A 269 -3.88 18.19 -19.25
C GLY A 269 -5.26 18.67 -18.77
N GLU A 270 -6.30 17.82 -18.74
CA GLU A 270 -7.65 18.18 -18.25
C GLU A 270 -7.97 17.44 -16.95
N SER A 271 -8.52 18.10 -15.92
CA SER A 271 -8.86 17.48 -14.63
C SER A 271 -9.79 16.26 -14.76
N ALA A 272 -9.62 15.28 -13.87
CA ALA A 272 -10.39 14.03 -13.85
C ALA A 272 -11.08 13.82 -12.49
N ASP A 273 -12.17 13.05 -12.47
CA ASP A 273 -12.65 12.46 -11.22
C ASP A 273 -11.64 11.38 -10.78
N ILE A 274 -11.19 10.55 -11.72
CA ILE A 274 -10.30 9.42 -11.44
C ILE A 274 -9.21 9.29 -12.52
N ALA A 275 -7.95 9.20 -12.07
CA ALA A 275 -6.84 8.74 -12.91
C ALA A 275 -6.63 7.23 -12.76
N ILE A 276 -6.83 6.47 -13.85
CA ILE A 276 -6.74 5.01 -13.87
C ILE A 276 -5.33 4.60 -14.31
N ALA A 277 -4.64 3.87 -13.43
CA ALA A 277 -3.33 3.28 -13.67
C ALA A 277 -3.47 1.79 -14.03
N LEU A 278 -3.31 1.49 -15.31
CA LEU A 278 -3.24 0.13 -15.86
C LEU A 278 -1.78 -0.27 -16.07
N VAL A 279 -1.44 -1.52 -15.77
CA VAL A 279 -0.11 -2.08 -16.06
C VAL A 279 -0.26 -3.33 -16.93
N THR A 280 0.27 -3.28 -18.16
CA THR A 280 0.17 -4.39 -19.11
C THR A 280 1.46 -5.15 -19.24
N TYR A 281 1.36 -6.47 -19.40
CA TYR A 281 2.45 -7.36 -19.79
C TYR A 281 1.86 -8.58 -20.50
N ASN A 282 2.06 -8.67 -21.82
CA ASN A 282 1.48 -9.72 -22.69
C ASN A 282 -0.03 -9.90 -22.46
N SER A 283 -0.76 -8.79 -22.52
CA SER A 283 -2.15 -8.66 -22.10
C SER A 283 -3.14 -8.48 -23.27
N ALA A 284 -2.73 -8.81 -24.51
CA ALA A 284 -3.48 -8.45 -25.72
C ALA A 284 -4.93 -8.99 -25.74
N ARG A 285 -5.17 -10.19 -25.19
CA ARG A 285 -6.50 -10.80 -25.08
C ARG A 285 -7.45 -10.10 -24.10
N HIS A 286 -6.94 -9.25 -23.20
CA HIS A 286 -7.69 -8.65 -22.10
C HIS A 286 -7.84 -7.14 -22.22
N VAL A 287 -6.82 -6.47 -22.76
CA VAL A 287 -6.73 -4.99 -22.74
C VAL A 287 -7.85 -4.30 -23.52
N GLY A 288 -8.36 -4.92 -24.60
CA GLY A 288 -9.52 -4.43 -25.36
C GLY A 288 -10.81 -4.44 -24.53
N PRO A 289 -11.29 -5.61 -24.07
CA PRO A 289 -12.47 -5.72 -23.20
C PRO A 289 -12.41 -4.84 -21.95
N LEU A 290 -11.24 -4.69 -21.32
CA LEU A 290 -11.08 -3.75 -20.20
C LEU A 290 -11.32 -2.30 -20.65
N ILE A 291 -10.69 -1.84 -21.73
CA ILE A 291 -10.89 -0.48 -22.26
C ILE A 291 -12.36 -0.24 -22.62
N GLU A 292 -13.04 -1.21 -23.24
CA GLU A 292 -14.47 -1.14 -23.56
C GLU A 292 -15.33 -1.01 -22.30
N SER A 293 -15.06 -1.80 -21.25
CA SER A 293 -15.78 -1.68 -19.96
C SER A 293 -15.55 -0.32 -19.28
N LEU A 294 -14.35 0.25 -19.39
CA LEU A 294 -14.05 1.60 -18.91
C LEU A 294 -14.76 2.71 -19.71
N ARG A 295 -15.13 2.48 -20.99
CA ARG A 295 -15.96 3.43 -21.75
C ARG A 295 -17.38 3.54 -21.19
N ALA A 296 -17.95 2.44 -20.69
CA ALA A 296 -19.28 2.46 -20.07
C ALA A 296 -19.29 3.32 -18.79
N GLU A 297 -18.23 3.24 -17.97
CA GLU A 297 -18.09 4.09 -16.78
C GLU A 297 -17.89 5.58 -17.14
N ALA A 298 -17.20 5.84 -18.26
CA ALA A 298 -16.98 7.18 -18.79
C ALA A 298 -18.25 7.89 -19.33
N GLU A 299 -19.38 7.19 -19.44
CA GLU A 299 -20.68 7.84 -19.65
C GLU A 299 -21.08 8.72 -18.46
N THR A 300 -20.53 8.44 -17.26
CA THR A 300 -20.88 9.15 -16.01
C THR A 300 -19.70 9.84 -15.32
N LEU A 301 -18.46 9.34 -15.47
CA LEU A 301 -17.26 9.89 -14.80
C LEU A 301 -16.22 10.47 -15.76
N ARG A 302 -15.46 11.49 -15.32
CA ARG A 302 -14.26 12.01 -16.01
C ARG A 302 -13.07 11.09 -15.70
N LEU A 303 -12.72 10.20 -16.62
CA LEU A 303 -11.68 9.18 -16.43
C LEU A 303 -10.42 9.49 -17.25
N ARG A 304 -9.25 9.56 -16.61
CA ARG A 304 -7.95 9.65 -17.30
C ARG A 304 -7.30 8.27 -17.30
N VAL A 305 -7.34 7.54 -18.41
CA VAL A 305 -6.78 6.19 -18.50
C VAL A 305 -5.30 6.22 -18.95
N ILE A 306 -4.45 5.57 -18.16
CA ILE A 306 -2.99 5.59 -18.32
C ILE A 306 -2.49 4.14 -18.32
N VAL A 307 -1.82 3.73 -19.39
CA VAL A 307 -1.34 2.35 -19.58
C VAL A 307 0.19 2.32 -19.53
N ALA A 308 0.74 1.74 -18.45
CA ALA A 308 2.16 1.48 -18.29
C ALA A 308 2.51 0.08 -18.83
N ASP A 309 3.05 -0.02 -20.04
CA ASP A 309 3.43 -1.30 -20.63
C ASP A 309 4.80 -1.77 -20.12
N ASN A 310 4.80 -2.86 -19.36
CA ASN A 310 5.96 -3.52 -18.77
C ASN A 310 6.74 -4.37 -19.80
N GLY A 311 6.83 -3.89 -21.03
CA GLY A 311 7.66 -4.50 -22.07
C GLY A 311 7.05 -5.72 -22.76
N SER A 312 5.74 -5.69 -23.03
CA SER A 312 5.02 -6.72 -23.80
C SER A 312 5.68 -7.05 -25.16
N THR A 313 5.54 -8.30 -25.59
CA THR A 313 6.07 -8.85 -26.84
C THR A 313 4.97 -9.35 -27.79
N ASP A 314 3.70 -9.24 -27.38
CA ASP A 314 2.51 -9.52 -28.18
C ASP A 314 1.90 -8.24 -28.78
N SER A 315 0.67 -8.32 -29.29
CA SER A 315 -0.05 -7.18 -29.88
C SER A 315 -0.58 -6.14 -28.86
N THR A 316 -0.29 -6.25 -27.56
CA THR A 316 -0.80 -5.34 -26.51
C THR A 316 -0.59 -3.87 -26.88
N ARG A 317 0.62 -3.47 -27.32
CA ARG A 317 0.87 -2.06 -27.66
C ARG A 317 0.14 -1.58 -28.90
N ALA A 318 -0.08 -2.45 -29.88
CA ALA A 318 -0.83 -2.10 -31.09
C ALA A 318 -2.31 -1.85 -30.77
N LEU A 319 -2.88 -2.63 -29.84
CA LEU A 319 -4.24 -2.44 -29.34
C LEU A 319 -4.36 -1.15 -28.51
N VAL A 320 -3.45 -0.91 -27.56
CA VAL A 320 -3.44 0.33 -26.76
C VAL A 320 -3.26 1.57 -27.64
N ALA A 321 -2.37 1.52 -28.63
CA ALA A 321 -2.13 2.63 -29.57
C ALA A 321 -3.30 2.93 -30.52
N ALA A 322 -4.30 2.06 -30.62
CA ALA A 322 -5.53 2.33 -31.36
C ALA A 322 -6.48 3.29 -30.62
N HIS A 323 -6.22 3.60 -29.34
CA HIS A 323 -6.99 4.52 -28.52
C HIS A 323 -6.17 5.80 -28.23
N PRO A 324 -6.24 6.85 -29.09
CA PRO A 324 -5.37 8.02 -29.01
C PRO A 324 -5.65 8.94 -27.80
N ASP A 325 -6.72 8.67 -27.06
CA ASP A 325 -7.12 9.34 -25.82
C ASP A 325 -6.71 8.57 -24.54
N ILE A 326 -5.92 7.49 -24.68
CA ILE A 326 -5.26 6.79 -23.58
C ILE A 326 -3.79 7.22 -23.48
N VAL A 327 -3.33 7.53 -22.26
CA VAL A 327 -1.94 7.92 -21.99
C VAL A 327 -1.06 6.66 -21.92
N ALA A 328 -0.53 6.23 -23.06
CA ALA A 328 0.37 5.08 -23.14
C ALA A 328 1.81 5.45 -22.72
N VAL A 329 2.44 4.62 -21.88
CA VAL A 329 3.82 4.80 -21.40
C VAL A 329 4.57 3.47 -21.39
N GLU A 330 5.68 3.35 -22.11
CA GLU A 330 6.56 2.17 -21.99
C GLU A 330 7.42 2.28 -20.72
N THR A 331 7.47 1.24 -19.87
CA THR A 331 8.35 1.28 -18.67
C THR A 331 9.82 0.96 -18.99
N GLY A 332 10.08 0.42 -20.18
CA GLY A 332 11.41 0.03 -20.68
C GLY A 332 11.80 -1.43 -20.42
N GLY A 333 10.84 -2.34 -20.30
CA GLY A 333 11.03 -3.78 -20.01
C GLY A 333 10.14 -4.24 -18.85
N ASN A 334 10.21 -5.51 -18.43
CA ASN A 334 9.37 -5.97 -17.33
C ASN A 334 9.95 -5.56 -15.97
N ARG A 335 9.58 -4.35 -15.53
CA ARG A 335 10.08 -3.74 -14.29
C ARG A 335 9.27 -4.08 -13.05
N GLY A 336 8.31 -5.00 -13.14
CA GLY A 336 7.43 -5.40 -12.04
C GLY A 336 6.21 -4.49 -11.87
N TYR A 337 5.18 -5.00 -11.20
CA TYR A 337 3.85 -4.38 -11.12
C TYR A 337 3.89 -3.03 -10.42
N ALA A 338 4.50 -2.97 -9.22
CA ALA A 338 4.69 -1.73 -8.46
C ALA A 338 5.44 -0.63 -9.24
N THR A 339 6.41 -0.99 -10.11
CA THR A 339 7.11 -0.01 -10.96
C THR A 339 6.22 0.52 -12.08
N GLY A 340 5.38 -0.34 -12.68
CA GLY A 340 4.38 0.06 -13.66
C GLY A 340 3.35 1.03 -13.07
N ILE A 341 2.79 0.68 -11.91
CA ILE A 341 1.86 1.54 -11.15
C ILE A 341 2.51 2.91 -10.90
N ASN A 342 3.73 2.94 -10.37
CA ASN A 342 4.45 4.19 -10.08
C ASN A 342 4.74 5.06 -11.30
N LEU A 343 4.83 4.49 -12.50
CA LEU A 343 5.04 5.23 -13.74
C LEU A 343 3.72 5.76 -14.29
N ALA A 344 2.66 4.95 -14.31
CA ALA A 344 1.31 5.42 -14.63
C ALA A 344 0.87 6.55 -13.68
N LEU A 345 1.06 6.38 -12.37
CA LEU A 345 0.72 7.40 -11.37
C LEU A 345 1.56 8.68 -11.47
N SER A 346 2.75 8.65 -12.10
CA SER A 346 3.50 9.89 -12.42
C SER A 346 2.91 10.68 -13.60
N ARG A 347 2.01 10.07 -14.39
CA ARG A 347 1.19 10.75 -15.41
C ARG A 347 -0.26 10.95 -14.96
N ALA A 348 -0.53 10.76 -13.67
CA ALA A 348 -1.89 10.83 -13.12
C ALA A 348 -2.54 12.22 -13.24
N GLY A 349 -1.77 13.30 -13.45
CA GLY A 349 -2.28 14.66 -13.58
C GLY A 349 -3.08 15.12 -12.36
N ASP A 350 -3.98 16.07 -12.58
CA ASP A 350 -4.99 16.49 -11.59
C ASP A 350 -6.17 15.53 -11.55
N ALA A 351 -6.47 14.95 -10.40
CA ALA A 351 -7.60 14.03 -10.18
C ALA A 351 -7.98 13.93 -8.69
N GLU A 352 -9.27 13.76 -8.38
CA GLU A 352 -9.76 13.51 -7.00
C GLU A 352 -9.25 12.17 -6.43
N ALA A 353 -9.20 11.15 -7.28
CA ALA A 353 -8.77 9.81 -6.91
C ALA A 353 -7.86 9.16 -7.97
N VAL A 354 -7.14 8.12 -7.54
CA VAL A 354 -6.34 7.26 -8.40
C VAL A 354 -6.83 5.81 -8.27
N LEU A 355 -7.00 5.12 -9.40
CA LEU A 355 -7.50 3.75 -9.48
C LEU A 355 -6.44 2.84 -10.10
N VAL A 356 -5.88 1.93 -9.30
CA VAL A 356 -5.03 0.85 -9.82
C VAL A 356 -5.94 -0.28 -10.30
N LEU A 357 -5.78 -0.70 -11.56
CA LEU A 357 -6.54 -1.78 -12.16
C LEU A 357 -5.63 -2.79 -12.89
N ASN A 358 -5.86 -4.07 -12.63
CA ASN A 358 -5.31 -5.20 -13.37
C ASN A 358 -5.78 -5.17 -14.84
N PRO A 359 -4.95 -5.62 -15.79
CA PRO A 359 -5.33 -5.66 -17.20
C PRO A 359 -6.30 -6.80 -17.55
N ASP A 360 -6.43 -7.83 -16.69
CA ASP A 360 -7.28 -9.02 -16.86
C ASP A 360 -8.62 -8.93 -16.12
N LEU A 361 -9.18 -7.71 -16.08
CA LEU A 361 -10.47 -7.38 -15.49
C LEU A 361 -11.49 -6.91 -16.55
N GLU A 362 -12.75 -7.14 -16.25
CA GLU A 362 -13.93 -6.56 -16.91
C GLU A 362 -14.74 -5.82 -15.82
N VAL A 363 -15.00 -4.54 -16.02
CA VAL A 363 -15.69 -3.68 -15.04
C VAL A 363 -17.20 -3.70 -15.29
N GLU A 364 -18.01 -4.07 -14.29
CA GLU A 364 -19.48 -3.99 -14.43
C GLU A 364 -19.94 -2.52 -14.39
N ARG A 365 -20.95 -2.18 -15.20
CA ARG A 365 -21.48 -0.81 -15.32
C ARG A 365 -21.97 -0.27 -13.97
N GLY A 366 -21.48 0.91 -13.60
CA GLY A 366 -21.69 1.60 -12.32
C GLY A 366 -20.64 1.28 -11.25
N ALA A 367 -19.74 0.32 -11.45
CA ALA A 367 -18.85 -0.15 -10.38
C ALA A 367 -17.84 0.90 -9.91
N ILE A 368 -17.23 1.67 -10.81
CA ILE A 368 -16.28 2.73 -10.45
C ILE A 368 -17.02 3.91 -9.80
N ALA A 369 -18.25 4.20 -10.24
CA ALA A 369 -19.10 5.21 -9.62
C ALA A 369 -19.47 4.84 -8.17
N GLU A 370 -19.81 3.58 -7.90
CA GLU A 370 -20.03 3.08 -6.53
C GLU A 370 -18.76 3.14 -5.67
N MET A 371 -17.59 2.79 -6.22
CA MET A 371 -16.32 2.95 -5.51
C MET A 371 -16.02 4.42 -5.18
N LEU A 372 -16.29 5.35 -6.08
CA LEU A 372 -16.09 6.79 -5.85
C LEU A 372 -17.07 7.35 -4.82
N ARG A 373 -18.35 6.95 -4.88
CA ARG A 373 -19.37 7.27 -3.87
C ARG A 373 -18.94 6.79 -2.48
N ARG A 374 -18.39 5.57 -2.38
CA ARG A 374 -17.80 5.01 -1.15
C ARG A 374 -16.56 5.79 -0.69
N LEU A 375 -15.67 6.18 -1.61
CA LEU A 375 -14.44 6.92 -1.31
C LEU A 375 -14.72 8.33 -0.77
N ARG A 376 -15.78 8.98 -1.28
CA ARG A 376 -16.22 10.33 -0.85
C ARG A 376 -16.80 10.35 0.57
N MET A 377 -17.00 9.20 1.22
CA MET A 377 -17.42 9.13 2.62
C MET A 377 -16.25 9.46 3.57
N PRO A 378 -16.50 10.02 4.77
CA PRO A 378 -15.45 10.49 5.68
C PRO A 378 -14.52 9.37 6.17
N GLY A 379 -13.22 9.69 6.30
CA GLY A 379 -12.19 8.76 6.76
C GLY A 379 -11.79 7.68 5.75
N VAL A 380 -12.51 7.53 4.63
CA VAL A 380 -12.21 6.54 3.59
C VAL A 380 -11.02 7.01 2.75
N GLY A 381 -9.91 6.29 2.87
CA GLY A 381 -8.68 6.54 2.10
C GLY A 381 -8.58 5.67 0.85
N ALA A 382 -9.17 4.47 0.87
CA ALA A 382 -9.20 3.56 -0.27
C ALA A 382 -10.48 2.69 -0.30
N VAL A 383 -10.84 2.22 -1.49
CA VAL A 383 -11.98 1.33 -1.76
C VAL A 383 -11.57 0.17 -2.66
N VAL A 384 -12.13 -1.02 -2.42
CA VAL A 384 -11.93 -2.25 -3.21
C VAL A 384 -13.30 -2.88 -3.56
N PRO A 385 -13.49 -3.41 -4.79
CA PRO A 385 -14.77 -3.93 -5.24
C PRO A 385 -14.97 -5.43 -4.91
N LYS A 386 -16.18 -5.93 -5.16
CA LYS A 386 -16.47 -7.35 -5.32
C LYS A 386 -15.78 -7.88 -6.58
N VAL A 387 -14.92 -8.89 -6.39
CA VAL A 387 -14.28 -9.61 -7.49
C VAL A 387 -15.07 -10.87 -7.76
N LEU A 388 -15.46 -11.09 -9.02
CA LEU A 388 -16.12 -12.29 -9.50
C LEU A 388 -15.15 -13.11 -10.37
N ALA A 389 -15.24 -14.43 -10.30
CA ALA A 389 -14.59 -15.32 -11.24
C ALA A 389 -15.40 -15.37 -12.57
N PRO A 390 -14.85 -15.95 -13.67
CA PRO A 390 -15.53 -15.98 -14.96
C PRO A 390 -16.86 -16.74 -14.97
N ASP A 391 -17.07 -17.65 -14.03
CA ASP A 391 -18.33 -18.37 -13.80
C ASP A 391 -19.37 -17.59 -12.98
N GLY A 392 -19.06 -16.33 -12.60
CA GLY A 392 -19.91 -15.48 -11.77
C GLY A 392 -19.81 -15.78 -10.26
N THR A 393 -19.04 -16.78 -9.83
CA THR A 393 -18.83 -17.04 -8.40
C THR A 393 -17.99 -15.95 -7.75
N VAL A 394 -18.15 -15.75 -6.43
CA VAL A 394 -17.38 -14.74 -5.70
C VAL A 394 -15.94 -15.21 -5.54
N TYR A 395 -15.00 -14.50 -6.17
CA TYR A 395 -13.58 -14.73 -5.92
C TYR A 395 -13.22 -14.21 -4.53
N PRO A 396 -12.59 -15.01 -3.65
CA PRO A 396 -12.22 -14.55 -2.33
C PRO A 396 -11.05 -13.56 -2.43
N SER A 397 -11.34 -12.28 -2.62
CA SER A 397 -10.39 -11.18 -2.76
C SER A 397 -9.95 -10.57 -1.42
N LEU A 398 -10.79 -10.67 -0.37
CA LEU A 398 -10.57 -10.01 0.91
C LEU A 398 -9.54 -10.74 1.78
N ARG A 399 -8.71 -9.96 2.48
CA ARG A 399 -7.55 -10.46 3.22
C ARG A 399 -7.44 -9.78 4.58
N ARG A 400 -6.81 -10.50 5.51
CA ARG A 400 -6.48 -10.04 6.86
C ARG A 400 -4.98 -9.81 6.99
N GLU A 401 -4.57 -8.96 7.92
CA GLU A 401 -3.16 -8.66 8.18
C GLU A 401 -2.34 -9.95 8.40
N PRO A 402 -1.22 -10.18 7.68
CA PRO A 402 -0.38 -11.34 7.90
C PRO A 402 0.16 -11.39 9.33
N THR A 403 -0.04 -12.52 10.02
CA THR A 403 0.44 -12.70 11.39
C THR A 403 0.88 -14.14 11.61
N ILE A 404 1.77 -14.37 12.59
CA ILE A 404 2.22 -15.71 12.98
C ILE A 404 1.03 -16.64 13.31
N GLY A 405 -0.01 -16.15 14.00
CA GLY A 405 -1.20 -16.95 14.34
C GLY A 405 -2.00 -17.39 13.11
N ARG A 406 -2.23 -16.46 12.17
CA ARG A 406 -2.92 -16.77 10.90
C ARG A 406 -2.08 -17.70 10.02
N ALA A 407 -0.79 -17.43 9.87
CA ALA A 407 0.13 -18.25 9.11
C ALA A 407 0.28 -19.68 9.69
N ILE A 408 0.25 -19.87 11.02
CA ILE A 408 0.20 -21.21 11.63
C ILE A 408 -1.11 -21.91 11.27
N GLY A 409 -2.24 -21.21 11.39
CA GLY A 409 -3.53 -21.78 11.04
C GLY A 409 -3.63 -22.18 9.56
N ASP A 410 -3.09 -21.37 8.65
CA ASP A 410 -3.04 -21.68 7.21
C ASP A 410 -1.98 -22.75 6.88
N ALA A 411 -0.90 -22.88 7.67
CA ALA A 411 0.05 -23.99 7.58
C ALA A 411 -0.60 -25.33 7.97
N LEU A 412 -1.31 -25.39 9.09
CA LEU A 412 -1.88 -26.62 9.63
C LEU A 412 -3.18 -27.05 8.93
N LEU A 413 -4.10 -26.11 8.66
CA LEU A 413 -5.45 -26.42 8.19
C LEU A 413 -5.72 -26.04 6.72
N GLY A 414 -4.79 -25.31 6.08
CA GLY A 414 -4.94 -24.84 4.70
C GLY A 414 -5.84 -23.60 4.56
N SER A 415 -5.69 -22.91 3.43
CA SER A 415 -6.23 -21.56 3.19
C SER A 415 -7.62 -21.52 2.54
N HIS A 416 -8.25 -22.66 2.28
CA HIS A 416 -9.50 -22.76 1.48
C HIS A 416 -10.67 -23.45 2.23
N GLY A 417 -10.66 -23.40 3.57
CA GLY A 417 -11.76 -23.91 4.40
C GLY A 417 -12.75 -22.80 4.81
N GLY A 418 -14.03 -23.13 4.90
CA GLY A 418 -15.08 -22.25 5.44
C GLY A 418 -14.99 -22.07 6.96
N ASP A 419 -15.62 -21.01 7.47
CA ASP A 419 -15.87 -20.70 8.89
C ASP A 419 -14.68 -20.84 9.86
N ARG A 420 -13.47 -20.57 9.35
CA ARG A 420 -12.26 -20.53 10.18
C ARG A 420 -12.21 -19.22 10.99
N PRO A 421 -11.96 -19.26 12.32
CA PRO A 421 -11.86 -18.05 13.15
C PRO A 421 -10.84 -17.04 12.62
N ALA A 422 -11.18 -15.75 12.63
CA ALA A 422 -10.41 -14.66 11.99
C ALA A 422 -8.98 -14.42 12.55
N PHE A 423 -8.61 -15.07 13.66
CA PHE A 423 -7.23 -15.12 14.16
C PHE A 423 -6.36 -16.21 13.49
N SER A 424 -6.97 -17.09 12.70
CA SER A 424 -6.36 -18.33 12.19
C SER A 424 -6.23 -18.42 10.66
N SER A 425 -6.70 -17.43 9.90
CA SER A 425 -6.50 -17.40 8.43
C SER A 425 -6.28 -15.98 7.89
N GLU A 426 -5.40 -15.84 6.91
CA GLU A 426 -5.13 -14.60 6.17
C GLU A 426 -6.17 -14.31 5.08
N ILE A 427 -6.97 -15.30 4.64
CA ILE A 427 -8.06 -15.12 3.66
C ILE A 427 -9.38 -14.95 4.40
N ASP A 428 -10.26 -14.04 3.94
CA ASP A 428 -11.67 -14.10 4.33
C ASP A 428 -12.48 -14.93 3.34
N THR A 429 -13.04 -16.03 3.84
CA THR A 429 -13.92 -16.98 3.13
C THR A 429 -15.38 -16.89 3.59
N ASN A 430 -15.73 -16.03 4.55
CA ASN A 430 -17.11 -15.86 5.01
C ASN A 430 -17.95 -15.19 3.92
N ALA A 431 -18.98 -15.87 3.42
CA ALA A 431 -19.86 -15.39 2.36
C ALA A 431 -20.55 -14.05 2.69
N GLU A 432 -20.92 -13.83 3.95
CA GLU A 432 -21.57 -12.60 4.45
C GLU A 432 -20.64 -11.38 4.33
N SER A 433 -19.31 -11.56 4.41
CA SER A 433 -18.36 -10.47 4.16
C SER A 433 -18.45 -9.97 2.72
N TYR A 434 -18.85 -10.81 1.76
CA TYR A 434 -18.99 -10.43 0.36
C TYR A 434 -20.42 -9.94 0.00
N GLN A 435 -21.35 -9.90 0.95
CA GLN A 435 -22.71 -9.40 0.78
C GLN A 435 -22.83 -7.89 1.05
N HIS A 436 -22.14 -7.37 2.08
CA HIS A 436 -22.31 -6.01 2.56
C HIS A 436 -21.01 -5.19 2.62
N ALA A 437 -21.13 -3.87 2.44
CA ALA A 437 -20.00 -2.95 2.53
C ALA A 437 -19.47 -2.83 3.96
N HIS A 438 -18.16 -2.94 4.15
CA HIS A 438 -17.50 -2.89 5.45
C HIS A 438 -16.02 -2.48 5.35
N ARG A 439 -15.40 -2.12 6.47
CA ARG A 439 -13.96 -1.87 6.56
C ARG A 439 -13.18 -3.18 6.48
N VAL A 440 -12.10 -3.21 5.68
CA VAL A 440 -11.21 -4.37 5.51
C VAL A 440 -9.77 -4.07 5.91
N ASP A 441 -8.99 -5.13 6.12
CA ASP A 441 -7.55 -5.05 6.39
C ASP A 441 -6.77 -4.80 5.08
N TRP A 442 -7.00 -5.63 4.06
CA TRP A 442 -6.57 -5.41 2.68
C TRP A 442 -7.35 -6.32 1.72
N ALA A 443 -7.14 -6.18 0.41
CA ALA A 443 -7.63 -7.11 -0.60
C ALA A 443 -6.57 -7.33 -1.69
N THR A 444 -6.75 -8.36 -2.52
CA THR A 444 -5.91 -8.60 -3.71
C THR A 444 -5.87 -7.37 -4.63
N GLY A 445 -4.68 -6.98 -5.08
CA GLY A 445 -4.40 -5.71 -5.77
C GLY A 445 -4.95 -5.58 -7.21
N ALA A 446 -6.02 -6.29 -7.54
CA ALA A 446 -6.65 -6.29 -8.85
C ALA A 446 -7.38 -4.98 -9.15
N ALA A 447 -8.09 -4.41 -8.17
CA ALA A 447 -8.83 -3.16 -8.32
C ALA A 447 -8.79 -2.37 -7.01
N VAL A 448 -8.12 -1.22 -7.01
CA VAL A 448 -7.89 -0.41 -5.80
C VAL A 448 -8.05 1.08 -6.12
N LEU A 449 -9.16 1.68 -5.68
CA LEU A 449 -9.37 3.12 -5.73
C LEU A 449 -8.79 3.77 -4.46
N VAL A 450 -8.07 4.88 -4.60
CA VAL A 450 -7.39 5.58 -3.50
C VAL A 450 -7.60 7.09 -3.65
N ARG A 451 -7.93 7.78 -2.56
CA ARG A 451 -8.04 9.25 -2.52
C ARG A 451 -6.68 9.88 -2.86
N ARG A 452 -6.64 10.88 -3.74
CA ARG A 452 -5.39 11.45 -4.28
C ARG A 452 -4.40 11.86 -3.19
N GLU A 453 -4.85 12.67 -2.24
CA GLU A 453 -4.08 13.14 -1.08
C GLU A 453 -3.49 11.98 -0.26
N VAL A 454 -4.27 10.91 -0.09
CA VAL A 454 -3.88 9.73 0.69
C VAL A 454 -2.85 8.89 -0.07
N ALA A 455 -2.95 8.80 -1.40
CA ALA A 455 -1.95 8.14 -2.24
C ALA A 455 -0.61 8.90 -2.23
N GLU A 456 -0.65 10.24 -2.22
CA GLU A 456 0.55 11.08 -2.08
C GLU A 456 1.20 10.91 -0.70
N LEU A 457 0.42 10.97 0.38
CA LEU A 457 0.89 10.75 1.76
C LEU A 457 1.44 9.34 1.99
N ALA A 458 0.85 8.31 1.37
CA ALA A 458 1.32 6.93 1.45
C ALA A 458 2.65 6.74 0.70
N GLY A 459 2.88 7.54 -0.34
CA GLY A 459 4.05 7.49 -1.21
C GLY A 459 4.07 6.28 -2.15
N ARG A 460 5.07 6.27 -3.05
CA ARG A 460 5.25 5.28 -4.15
C ARG A 460 5.03 3.82 -3.71
N TRP A 461 4.48 3.00 -4.59
CA TRP A 461 4.40 1.55 -4.42
C TRP A 461 5.83 0.97 -4.31
N ASP A 462 6.07 0.00 -3.44
CA ASP A 462 7.45 -0.42 -3.13
C ASP A 462 7.98 -1.40 -4.19
N SER A 463 8.69 -0.86 -5.19
CA SER A 463 9.24 -1.60 -6.34
C SER A 463 10.31 -2.66 -6.00
N ARG A 464 10.62 -2.88 -4.72
CA ARG A 464 11.39 -4.04 -4.27
C ARG A 464 10.55 -5.31 -4.23
N PHE A 465 9.22 -5.17 -4.21
CA PHE A 465 8.28 -6.21 -4.62
C PHE A 465 8.11 -6.12 -6.14
N PHE A 466 8.64 -7.11 -6.85
CA PHE A 466 8.49 -7.22 -8.30
C PHE A 466 7.06 -7.61 -8.71
N LEU A 467 6.49 -8.55 -7.96
CA LEU A 467 5.11 -9.00 -8.04
C LEU A 467 4.77 -9.74 -6.73
N TYR A 468 3.53 -9.60 -6.26
CA TYR A 468 2.99 -10.06 -4.97
C TYR A 468 3.58 -9.38 -3.72
N SER A 469 2.69 -8.94 -2.83
CA SER A 469 2.93 -8.24 -1.56
C SER A 469 3.27 -6.75 -1.67
N GLU A 470 3.37 -6.18 -2.87
CA GLU A 470 3.27 -4.73 -3.09
C GLU A 470 1.92 -4.16 -2.62
N GLU A 471 0.82 -4.88 -2.80
CA GLU A 471 -0.51 -4.46 -2.35
C GLU A 471 -0.66 -4.61 -0.83
N THR A 472 -0.15 -5.70 -0.26
CA THR A 472 -0.12 -5.90 1.20
C THR A 472 0.67 -4.79 1.87
N ASP A 473 1.81 -4.40 1.29
CA ASP A 473 2.60 -3.25 1.73
C ASP A 473 1.88 -1.90 1.61
N TYR A 474 1.17 -1.69 0.50
CA TYR A 474 0.48 -0.44 0.24
C TYR A 474 -0.71 -0.27 1.19
N PHE A 475 -1.59 -1.28 1.32
CA PHE A 475 -2.69 -1.26 2.28
C PHE A 475 -2.23 -1.23 3.75
N ARG A 476 -1.05 -1.77 4.08
CA ARG A 476 -0.42 -1.57 5.39
C ARG A 476 -0.05 -0.12 5.62
N ARG A 477 0.58 0.55 4.65
CA ARG A 477 0.91 1.98 4.73
C ARG A 477 -0.32 2.88 4.79
N LEU A 478 -1.39 2.56 4.05
CA LEU A 478 -2.66 3.28 4.13
C LEU A 478 -3.22 3.23 5.57
N ARG A 479 -3.31 2.05 6.19
CA ARG A 479 -3.76 1.93 7.60
C ARG A 479 -2.84 2.64 8.59
N ASP A 480 -1.54 2.73 8.32
CA ASP A 480 -0.58 3.47 9.15
C ASP A 480 -0.70 5.00 9.04
N LEU A 481 -1.43 5.52 8.04
CA LEU A 481 -1.91 6.92 8.00
C LEU A 481 -3.20 7.15 8.81
N GLY A 482 -3.81 6.08 9.35
CA GLY A 482 -5.05 6.14 10.12
C GLY A 482 -6.34 6.17 9.30
N VAL A 483 -6.28 6.04 7.97
CA VAL A 483 -7.47 5.99 7.09
C VAL A 483 -8.09 4.60 7.02
N ASP A 484 -9.39 4.56 6.69
CA ASP A 484 -10.11 3.32 6.41
C ASP A 484 -9.87 2.83 4.98
N ILE A 485 -9.87 1.50 4.82
CA ILE A 485 -10.00 0.80 3.55
C ILE A 485 -11.38 0.14 3.54
N TRP A 486 -12.21 0.42 2.55
CA TRP A 486 -13.57 -0.11 2.47
C TRP A 486 -13.75 -1.11 1.34
N TYR A 487 -14.48 -2.19 1.60
CA TYR A 487 -15.06 -3.06 0.59
C TYR A 487 -16.43 -2.53 0.15
N GLU A 488 -16.69 -2.57 -1.15
CA GLU A 488 -17.95 -2.14 -1.76
C GLU A 488 -18.54 -3.29 -2.63
N PRO A 489 -19.58 -4.02 -2.15
CA PRO A 489 -20.14 -5.18 -2.85
C PRO A 489 -20.97 -4.84 -4.11
N HIS A 490 -21.43 -3.60 -4.24
CA HIS A 490 -22.17 -3.16 -5.44
C HIS A 490 -21.23 -2.79 -6.58
N ALA A 491 -20.00 -2.37 -6.26
CA ALA A 491 -18.93 -2.29 -7.22
C ALA A 491 -18.45 -3.71 -7.57
N ARG A 492 -18.60 -4.11 -8.84
CA ARG A 492 -18.30 -5.47 -9.30
C ARG A 492 -17.30 -5.45 -10.45
N VAL A 493 -16.32 -6.34 -10.39
CA VAL A 493 -15.36 -6.59 -11.47
C VAL A 493 -15.21 -8.11 -11.68
N ARG A 494 -15.25 -8.57 -12.92
CA ARG A 494 -14.97 -9.96 -13.29
C ARG A 494 -13.48 -10.10 -13.58
N HIS A 495 -12.85 -11.20 -13.16
CA HIS A 495 -11.40 -11.39 -13.19
C HIS A 495 -11.04 -12.74 -13.80
N ASP A 496 -10.41 -12.73 -14.99
CA ASP A 496 -10.05 -13.95 -15.72
C ASP A 496 -8.85 -14.70 -15.11
N GLN A 497 -8.12 -14.08 -14.16
CA GLN A 497 -6.95 -14.60 -13.44
C GLN A 497 -5.76 -15.07 -14.31
N GLY A 498 -5.91 -15.08 -15.64
CA GLY A 498 -4.89 -15.57 -16.55
C GLY A 498 -3.71 -14.61 -16.79
N GLY A 499 -3.78 -13.35 -16.35
CA GLY A 499 -2.85 -12.29 -16.76
C GLY A 499 -1.40 -12.46 -16.26
N SER A 500 -1.20 -12.92 -15.03
CA SER A 500 0.15 -13.03 -14.42
C SER A 500 0.87 -14.35 -14.70
N GLY A 501 0.13 -15.40 -15.08
CA GLY A 501 0.65 -16.75 -15.33
C GLY A 501 1.08 -17.50 -14.07
N THR A 502 1.08 -18.84 -14.14
CA THR A 502 1.44 -19.71 -13.00
C THR A 502 2.80 -20.37 -13.22
N SER A 503 3.74 -20.23 -12.28
CA SER A 503 4.99 -20.99 -12.31
C SER A 503 5.58 -21.22 -10.91
N ARG A 504 6.38 -22.30 -10.76
CA ARG A 504 7.11 -22.62 -9.53
C ARG A 504 8.05 -21.50 -9.04
N ALA A 505 8.45 -20.60 -9.94
CA ALA A 505 9.28 -19.44 -9.63
C ALA A 505 8.45 -18.27 -9.08
N LEU A 506 7.21 -18.09 -9.56
CA LEU A 506 6.25 -17.11 -9.04
C LEU A 506 5.67 -17.56 -7.69
N ALA A 507 5.35 -18.85 -7.53
CA ALA A 507 4.95 -19.42 -6.23
C ALA A 507 6.04 -19.21 -5.16
N ALA A 508 7.31 -19.47 -5.51
CA ALA A 508 8.44 -19.23 -4.63
C ALA A 508 8.67 -17.73 -4.35
N LEU A 509 8.44 -16.84 -5.34
CA LEU A 509 8.48 -15.39 -5.14
C LEU A 509 7.41 -14.92 -4.16
N MET A 510 6.17 -15.38 -4.28
CA MET A 510 5.08 -15.03 -3.37
C MET A 510 5.39 -15.42 -1.91
N ALA A 511 5.89 -16.64 -1.68
CA ALA A 511 6.30 -17.07 -0.34
C ALA A 511 7.47 -16.24 0.23
N VAL A 512 8.48 -15.94 -0.60
CA VAL A 512 9.60 -15.06 -0.21
C VAL A 512 9.14 -13.62 0.03
N ASN A 513 8.18 -13.11 -0.74
CA ASN A 513 7.67 -11.75 -0.59
C ASN A 513 6.83 -11.58 0.68
N ARG A 514 6.02 -12.58 1.08
CA ARG A 514 5.39 -12.60 2.42
C ARG A 514 6.44 -12.48 3.54
N VAL A 515 7.59 -13.17 3.42
CA VAL A 515 8.70 -13.04 4.38
C VAL A 515 9.39 -11.67 4.29
N ARG A 516 9.57 -11.09 3.10
CA ARG A 516 10.11 -9.72 2.92
C ARG A 516 9.17 -8.66 3.52
N TYR A 517 7.86 -8.80 3.35
CA TYR A 517 6.84 -7.94 3.96
C TYR A 517 6.94 -7.95 5.49
N VAL A 518 6.94 -9.12 6.12
CA VAL A 518 7.06 -9.20 7.59
C VAL A 518 8.42 -8.68 8.08
N ARG A 519 9.51 -8.90 7.33
CA ARG A 519 10.83 -8.30 7.61
C ARG A 519 10.88 -6.78 7.42
N LYS A 520 9.96 -6.17 6.66
CA LYS A 520 9.85 -4.71 6.47
C LYS A 520 9.10 -4.03 7.62
N HIS A 521 8.10 -4.68 8.20
CA HIS A 521 7.17 -4.07 9.17
C HIS A 521 7.32 -4.54 10.62
N HIS A 522 7.96 -5.70 10.88
CA HIS A 522 8.08 -6.28 12.22
C HIS A 522 9.53 -6.40 12.70
N SER A 523 9.72 -6.73 13.99
CA SER A 523 11.05 -6.98 14.55
C SER A 523 11.70 -8.24 13.93
N PRO A 524 13.04 -8.33 13.84
CA PRO A 524 13.71 -9.50 13.27
C PRO A 524 13.37 -10.82 13.97
N GLY A 525 13.08 -10.82 15.27
CA GLY A 525 12.61 -12.02 15.99
C GLY A 525 11.22 -12.47 15.53
N TYR A 526 10.28 -11.55 15.36
CA TYR A 526 8.96 -11.84 14.80
C TYR A 526 9.07 -12.34 13.35
N ALA A 527 9.90 -11.68 12.54
CA ALA A 527 10.11 -12.05 11.15
C ALA A 527 10.81 -13.42 10.98
N ALA A 528 11.71 -13.79 11.90
CA ALA A 528 12.29 -15.13 11.95
C ALA A 528 11.25 -16.19 12.33
N GLY A 529 10.39 -15.92 13.32
CA GLY A 529 9.27 -16.79 13.68
C GLY A 529 8.29 -16.99 12.51
N PHE A 530 7.92 -15.91 11.82
CA PHE A 530 7.07 -15.99 10.63
C PHE A 530 7.72 -16.76 9.48
N HIS A 531 9.02 -16.54 9.21
CA HIS A 531 9.77 -17.30 8.19
C HIS A 531 9.81 -18.81 8.52
N ALA A 532 9.98 -19.18 9.79
CA ALA A 532 9.90 -20.59 10.22
C ALA A 532 8.49 -21.19 10.00
N VAL A 533 7.42 -20.42 10.19
CA VAL A 533 6.04 -20.86 9.92
C VAL A 533 5.76 -21.00 8.42
N VAL A 534 6.30 -20.11 7.57
CA VAL A 534 6.23 -20.28 6.11
C VAL A 534 7.02 -21.52 5.65
N ILE A 535 8.21 -21.78 6.22
CA ILE A 535 8.95 -23.03 5.99
C ILE A 535 8.13 -24.26 6.40
N LEU A 536 7.43 -24.20 7.54
CA LEU A 536 6.54 -25.28 7.99
C LEU A 536 5.35 -25.50 7.03
N HIS A 537 4.73 -24.43 6.52
CA HIS A 537 3.63 -24.54 5.54
C HIS A 537 4.06 -25.33 4.29
N GLU A 538 5.23 -25.03 3.75
CA GLU A 538 5.80 -25.70 2.58
C GLU A 538 6.29 -27.12 2.89
N LEU A 539 6.88 -27.35 4.06
CA LEU A 539 7.33 -28.66 4.52
C LEU A 539 6.16 -29.64 4.66
N LEU A 540 5.05 -29.21 5.28
CA LEU A 540 3.82 -30.01 5.39
C LEU A 540 3.18 -30.35 4.03
N ARG A 541 3.51 -29.60 2.98
CA ARG A 541 3.01 -29.81 1.61
C ARG A 541 4.07 -30.33 0.63
N SER A 542 5.21 -30.76 1.15
CA SER A 542 6.37 -31.25 0.38
C SER A 542 6.13 -32.56 -0.39
N TYR A 543 4.92 -33.12 -0.37
CA TYR A 543 4.45 -34.10 -1.36
C TYR A 543 4.28 -33.49 -2.76
N SER A 544 3.99 -32.19 -2.87
CA SER A 544 3.94 -31.47 -4.15
C SER A 544 5.34 -31.09 -4.66
N GLY A 545 5.54 -31.20 -5.97
CA GLY A 545 6.78 -30.76 -6.62
C GLY A 545 7.00 -29.24 -6.60
N GLU A 546 5.94 -28.45 -6.44
CA GLU A 546 6.03 -26.99 -6.31
C GLU A 546 6.45 -26.57 -4.90
N HIS A 547 5.77 -27.07 -3.87
CA HIS A 547 6.14 -26.79 -2.48
C HIS A 547 7.57 -27.28 -2.14
N ARG A 548 8.04 -28.38 -2.74
CA ARG A 548 9.47 -28.78 -2.66
C ARG A 548 10.43 -27.76 -3.27
N ASN A 549 10.03 -27.03 -4.31
CA ASN A 549 10.84 -25.97 -4.91
C ASN A 549 10.86 -24.73 -4.01
N THR A 550 9.68 -24.27 -3.57
CA THR A 550 9.54 -23.13 -2.66
C THR A 550 10.27 -23.34 -1.33
N LEU A 551 10.16 -24.54 -0.73
CA LEU A 551 10.90 -24.91 0.48
C LEU A 551 12.42 -24.77 0.30
N ARG A 552 12.99 -25.26 -0.81
CA ARG A 552 14.43 -25.13 -1.11
C ARG A 552 14.84 -23.67 -1.24
N VAL A 553 14.03 -22.84 -1.91
CA VAL A 553 14.27 -21.40 -2.05
C VAL A 553 14.20 -20.68 -0.70
N LEU A 554 13.23 -21.01 0.17
CA LEU A 554 13.10 -20.40 1.49
C LEU A 554 14.27 -20.71 2.45
N LEU A 555 14.94 -21.85 2.23
CA LEU A 555 16.13 -22.28 2.98
C LEU A 555 17.43 -21.67 2.39
N ASP A 556 17.61 -21.70 1.07
CA ASP A 556 18.72 -21.02 0.38
C ASP A 556 18.39 -19.51 0.18
N GLN A 557 18.54 -18.70 1.23
CA GLN A 557 18.30 -17.24 1.10
C GLN A 557 19.13 -16.55 -0.02
N PRO A 558 20.39 -16.94 -0.31
CA PRO A 558 21.10 -16.50 -1.52
C PRO A 558 20.34 -16.74 -2.83
N SER A 559 19.55 -17.83 -2.95
CA SER A 559 18.72 -18.09 -4.14
C SER A 559 17.67 -17.02 -4.43
N TRP A 560 17.29 -16.19 -3.46
CA TRP A 560 16.24 -15.18 -3.63
C TRP A 560 16.60 -14.09 -4.66
N ARG A 561 17.87 -14.04 -5.08
CA ARG A 561 18.38 -13.20 -6.19
C ARG A 561 18.11 -13.80 -7.58
N ARG A 562 17.76 -15.09 -7.67
CA ARG A 562 17.47 -15.84 -8.91
C ARG A 562 15.97 -15.98 -9.19
N LEU A 563 15.12 -15.50 -8.29
CA LEU A 563 13.66 -15.40 -8.49
C LEU A 563 13.33 -14.33 -9.53
N PRO A 564 12.10 -14.32 -10.09
CA PRO A 564 11.66 -13.27 -11.00
C PRO A 564 11.84 -11.88 -10.37
N HIS A 565 12.42 -10.97 -11.14
CA HIS A 565 12.85 -9.64 -10.71
C HIS A 565 12.76 -8.66 -11.88
N ALA A 566 12.83 -7.36 -11.57
CA ALA A 566 12.73 -6.30 -12.55
C ALA A 566 13.84 -6.43 -13.62
N THR A 567 13.42 -6.66 -14.85
CA THR A 567 14.25 -6.55 -16.05
C THR A 567 13.97 -5.21 -16.72
N ARG A 568 14.99 -4.62 -17.35
CA ARG A 568 14.78 -3.71 -18.48
C ARG A 568 15.03 -4.49 -19.76
N TRP A 569 14.57 -3.99 -20.89
CA TRP A 569 15.06 -4.49 -22.17
C TRP A 569 16.59 -4.39 -22.20
N PRO A 570 17.31 -5.37 -22.77
CA PRO A 570 18.69 -5.14 -23.15
C PRO A 570 18.68 -3.98 -24.14
N VAL A 571 19.25 -2.84 -23.75
CA VAL A 571 19.48 -1.68 -24.63
C VAL A 571 20.41 -2.18 -25.73
N HIS A 572 19.83 -2.68 -26.82
CA HIS A 572 20.55 -3.09 -28.02
C HIS A 572 21.10 -1.82 -28.64
N PRO A 573 22.41 -1.58 -28.56
CA PRO A 573 22.97 -0.37 -29.11
C PRO A 573 22.87 -0.49 -30.63
N ARG A 574 22.07 0.37 -31.27
CA ARG A 574 21.87 0.33 -32.74
C ARG A 574 23.17 0.58 -33.50
N SER A 575 24.15 1.17 -32.81
CA SER A 575 25.59 1.09 -33.01
C SER A 575 26.24 1.00 -31.62
N THR A 576 27.48 0.51 -31.48
CA THR A 576 28.21 0.65 -30.20
C THR A 576 28.29 2.14 -29.82
N PRO A 577 27.82 2.57 -28.63
CA PRO A 577 27.75 3.98 -28.26
C PRO A 577 29.15 4.59 -28.20
N THR A 578 29.39 5.76 -28.77
CA THR A 578 30.76 6.30 -28.94
C THR A 578 31.05 7.50 -28.04
N GLY A 579 30.89 7.33 -26.73
CA GLY A 579 31.17 8.38 -25.75
C GLY A 579 32.64 8.53 -25.35
N THR A 580 32.92 9.51 -24.46
CA THR A 580 34.24 9.70 -23.84
C THR A 580 34.16 9.54 -22.31
N ILE A 581 35.10 8.81 -21.72
CA ILE A 581 35.28 8.67 -20.27
C ILE A 581 36.36 9.65 -19.81
N ILE A 582 36.07 10.48 -18.80
CA ILE A 582 36.98 11.45 -18.20
C ILE A 582 37.28 11.04 -16.76
N VAL A 583 38.57 10.80 -16.45
CA VAL A 583 39.05 10.34 -15.14
C VAL A 583 40.02 11.38 -14.54
N PRO A 584 39.57 12.30 -13.67
CA PRO A 584 40.46 13.21 -12.94
C PRO A 584 41.26 12.43 -11.89
N ALA A 585 42.59 12.57 -11.87
CA ALA A 585 43.48 11.76 -11.03
C ALA A 585 44.67 12.56 -10.48
N HIS A 586 44.79 12.67 -9.16
CA HIS A 586 45.94 13.29 -8.47
C HIS A 586 46.56 12.32 -7.47
N ASN A 587 47.78 11.87 -7.72
CA ASN A 587 48.49 10.93 -6.85
C ASN A 587 47.64 9.67 -6.54
N GLU A 588 47.15 9.05 -7.61
CA GLU A 588 46.22 7.91 -7.65
C GLU A 588 46.92 6.58 -8.01
N SER A 589 48.26 6.56 -8.02
CA SER A 589 49.10 5.42 -8.42
C SER A 589 48.70 4.06 -7.82
N ALA A 590 48.25 4.05 -6.56
CA ALA A 590 47.80 2.85 -5.84
C ALA A 590 46.46 2.24 -6.33
N VAL A 591 45.69 2.97 -7.14
CA VAL A 591 44.30 2.60 -7.50
C VAL A 591 43.96 2.77 -8.98
N ILE A 592 44.56 3.72 -9.69
CA ILE A 592 44.25 4.01 -11.11
C ILE A 592 44.41 2.78 -12.01
N ALA A 593 45.40 1.92 -11.73
CA ALA A 593 45.59 0.66 -12.45
C ALA A 593 44.47 -0.38 -12.23
N ARG A 594 43.67 -0.27 -11.17
CA ARG A 594 42.50 -1.12 -10.93
C ARG A 594 41.31 -0.61 -11.74
N THR A 595 41.04 0.68 -11.68
CA THR A 595 40.00 1.37 -12.46
C THR A 595 40.20 1.19 -13.97
N LEU A 596 41.42 1.37 -14.48
CA LEU A 596 41.72 1.17 -15.90
C LEU A 596 41.68 -0.31 -16.34
N ARG A 597 41.94 -1.28 -15.45
CA ARG A 597 41.70 -2.71 -15.75
C ARG A 597 40.22 -3.06 -15.80
N ALA A 598 39.39 -2.48 -14.94
CA ALA A 598 37.94 -2.66 -14.97
C ALA A 598 37.33 -2.08 -16.26
N LEU A 599 37.87 -0.94 -16.73
CA LEU A 599 37.56 -0.33 -18.02
C LEU A 599 38.20 -1.04 -19.24
N THR A 600 38.25 -2.37 -19.26
CA THR A 600 38.79 -3.15 -20.40
C THR A 600 37.82 -3.13 -21.60
N LEU A 601 37.83 -2.00 -22.32
CA LEU A 601 36.96 -1.68 -23.43
C LEU A 601 37.59 -2.06 -24.79
N PRO A 602 36.82 -2.60 -25.74
CA PRO A 602 37.21 -2.60 -27.15
C PRO A 602 37.45 -1.16 -27.64
N PRO A 603 38.44 -0.91 -28.52
CA PRO A 603 38.77 0.44 -29.01
C PRO A 603 37.62 1.20 -29.71
N SER A 604 36.54 0.50 -30.07
CA SER A 604 35.33 1.04 -30.68
C SER A 604 34.24 1.50 -29.70
N THR A 605 34.45 1.36 -28.38
CA THR A 605 33.38 1.53 -27.36
C THR A 605 33.45 2.84 -26.56
N ALA A 606 34.64 3.41 -26.34
CA ALA A 606 34.77 4.75 -25.75
C ALA A 606 36.20 5.29 -25.95
N GLU A 607 36.35 6.62 -26.01
CA GLU A 607 37.63 7.25 -25.69
C GLU A 607 37.82 7.25 -24.16
N VAL A 608 39.04 7.03 -23.65
CA VAL A 608 39.37 7.18 -22.23
C VAL A 608 40.42 8.27 -22.05
N VAL A 609 40.07 9.35 -21.36
CA VAL A 609 40.95 10.48 -21.02
C VAL A 609 41.21 10.48 -19.51
N VAL A 610 42.45 10.17 -19.11
CA VAL A 610 42.90 10.35 -17.72
C VAL A 610 43.56 11.72 -17.61
N VAL A 611 43.09 12.54 -16.67
CA VAL A 611 43.60 13.90 -16.47
C VAL A 611 44.38 13.96 -15.15
N CYS A 612 45.70 13.86 -15.27
CA CYS A 612 46.65 13.90 -14.18
C CYS A 612 46.90 15.34 -13.74
N ASN A 613 46.40 15.74 -12.56
CA ASN A 613 46.34 17.14 -12.15
C ASN A 613 47.22 17.43 -10.93
N GLY A 614 48.41 17.98 -11.16
CA GLY A 614 49.43 18.23 -10.13
C GLY A 614 50.02 16.94 -9.55
N CYS A 615 50.09 15.86 -10.34
CA CYS A 615 50.68 14.59 -9.90
C CYS A 615 52.17 14.74 -9.57
N THR A 616 52.59 14.10 -8.48
CA THR A 616 53.99 14.01 -8.02
C THR A 616 54.44 12.56 -7.83
N ASP A 617 53.58 11.59 -8.15
CA ASP A 617 53.86 10.16 -8.18
C ASP A 617 53.66 9.58 -9.60
N ASN A 618 53.92 8.28 -9.75
CA ASN A 618 53.86 7.55 -11.03
C ASN A 618 52.44 7.38 -11.62
N THR A 619 51.40 8.10 -11.15
CA THR A 619 50.02 8.02 -11.69
C THR A 619 49.98 8.17 -13.22
N ALA A 620 50.69 9.16 -13.76
CA ALA A 620 50.69 9.45 -15.20
C ALA A 620 51.42 8.37 -16.02
N GLU A 621 52.50 7.78 -15.48
CA GLU A 621 53.20 6.65 -16.09
C GLU A 621 52.32 5.39 -16.12
N ILE A 622 51.68 5.09 -14.99
CA ILE A 622 50.76 3.96 -14.85
C ILE A 622 49.58 4.13 -15.80
N ALA A 623 48.97 5.31 -15.90
CA ALA A 623 47.88 5.57 -16.84
C ALA A 623 48.32 5.40 -18.31
N ARG A 624 49.52 5.87 -18.69
CA ARG A 624 50.11 5.69 -20.03
C ARG A 624 50.35 4.22 -20.41
N SER A 625 50.51 3.33 -19.43
CA SER A 625 50.73 1.90 -19.70
C SER A 625 49.51 1.14 -20.23
N PHE A 626 48.32 1.75 -20.22
CA PHE A 626 47.08 1.15 -20.70
C PHE A 626 46.81 1.51 -22.17
N PRO A 627 46.73 0.52 -23.08
CA PRO A 627 46.38 0.76 -24.47
C PRO A 627 45.02 1.48 -24.61
N GLY A 628 44.96 2.50 -25.48
CA GLY A 628 43.74 3.29 -25.71
C GLY A 628 43.48 4.41 -24.71
N VAL A 629 44.25 4.51 -23.62
CA VAL A 629 44.14 5.62 -22.66
C VAL A 629 44.97 6.83 -23.12
N ARG A 630 44.31 7.98 -23.23
CA ARG A 630 44.97 9.28 -23.45
C ARG A 630 45.20 9.95 -22.10
N VAL A 631 46.45 10.29 -21.79
CA VAL A 631 46.81 11.04 -20.57
C VAL A 631 46.97 12.52 -20.91
N VAL A 632 46.30 13.38 -20.14
CA VAL A 632 46.47 14.83 -20.13
C VAL A 632 47.08 15.21 -18.79
N GLU A 633 48.16 16.00 -18.79
CA GLU A 633 48.76 16.52 -17.55
C GLU A 633 48.49 18.02 -17.40
N ILE A 634 48.17 18.46 -16.19
CA ILE A 634 48.05 19.88 -15.83
C ILE A 634 48.76 20.14 -14.50
N ASP A 635 49.48 21.25 -14.37
CA ASP A 635 50.30 21.53 -13.18
C ASP A 635 49.47 21.82 -11.92
N ARG A 636 48.23 22.28 -12.09
CA ARG A 636 47.36 22.71 -10.98
C ARG A 636 46.57 21.55 -10.37
N PRO A 637 46.75 21.24 -9.06
CA PRO A 637 45.91 20.27 -8.36
C PRO A 637 44.51 20.87 -8.05
N SER A 638 43.54 20.65 -8.95
CA SER A 638 42.10 20.88 -8.73
C SER A 638 41.27 19.89 -9.55
N LYS A 639 40.27 19.22 -8.94
CA LYS A 639 39.36 18.29 -9.64
C LYS A 639 38.57 19.02 -10.74
N ALA A 640 38.10 20.25 -10.47
CA ALA A 640 37.37 21.05 -11.45
C ALA A 640 38.25 21.43 -12.65
N ALA A 641 39.52 21.80 -12.41
CA ALA A 641 40.48 22.05 -13.50
C ALA A 641 40.72 20.79 -14.34
N ALA A 642 40.78 19.61 -13.71
CA ALA A 642 40.94 18.33 -14.40
C ALA A 642 39.71 17.93 -15.23
N LEU A 643 38.50 18.11 -14.69
CA LEU A 643 37.25 17.85 -15.40
C LEU A 643 37.12 18.76 -16.64
N ASN A 644 37.35 20.07 -16.48
CA ASN A 644 37.33 21.02 -17.60
C ASN A 644 38.42 20.75 -18.65
N ALA A 645 39.64 20.36 -18.24
CA ALA A 645 40.70 19.95 -19.18
C ALA A 645 40.36 18.63 -19.90
N GLY A 646 39.68 17.71 -19.21
CA GLY A 646 39.10 16.51 -19.82
C GLY A 646 38.02 16.85 -20.85
N ASP A 647 37.15 17.81 -20.56
CA ASP A 647 36.12 18.28 -21.48
C ASP A 647 36.66 18.98 -22.73
N ALA A 648 37.75 19.75 -22.57
CA ALA A 648 38.46 20.38 -23.68
C ALA A 648 39.24 19.35 -24.51
N ALA A 649 39.66 18.23 -23.90
CA ALA A 649 40.33 17.14 -24.57
C ALA A 649 39.35 16.21 -25.33
N ALA A 650 38.21 15.86 -24.72
CA ALA A 650 37.32 14.78 -25.12
C ALA A 650 36.68 14.97 -26.50
N ARG A 651 36.72 13.92 -27.35
CA ARG A 651 36.35 14.03 -28.77
C ARG A 651 34.89 13.77 -29.09
N SER A 652 34.11 13.21 -28.16
CA SER A 652 32.74 12.79 -28.43
C SER A 652 31.76 13.07 -27.28
N TRP A 653 30.49 12.78 -27.55
CA TRP A 653 29.37 12.79 -26.62
C TRP A 653 28.59 11.47 -26.79
N PRO A 654 27.92 10.96 -25.74
CA PRO A 654 27.90 11.46 -24.36
C PRO A 654 29.25 11.34 -23.63
N ARG A 655 29.38 12.02 -22.48
CA ARG A 655 30.60 11.99 -21.65
C ARG A 655 30.31 11.45 -20.26
N LEU A 656 31.16 10.55 -19.75
CA LEU A 656 31.07 9.96 -18.41
C LEU A 656 32.27 10.39 -17.58
N TYR A 657 32.01 10.98 -16.42
CA TYR A 657 33.00 11.42 -15.45
C TYR A 657 33.11 10.36 -14.35
N LEU A 658 34.33 9.93 -14.03
CA LEU A 658 34.60 8.76 -13.18
C LEU A 658 35.75 9.03 -12.22
N ASP A 659 35.53 8.83 -10.92
CA ASP A 659 36.58 8.98 -9.91
C ASP A 659 37.63 7.85 -10.02
N ALA A 660 38.91 8.20 -9.82
CA ALA A 660 40.07 7.37 -10.15
C ALA A 660 40.29 6.09 -9.29
N ASP A 661 39.44 5.84 -8.28
CA ASP A 661 39.44 4.60 -7.48
C ASP A 661 38.21 3.70 -7.70
N VAL A 662 37.29 4.12 -8.57
CA VAL A 662 36.01 3.45 -8.85
C VAL A 662 36.17 2.31 -9.86
N GLU A 663 35.47 1.21 -9.62
CA GLU A 663 35.43 0.03 -10.50
C GLU A 663 34.08 -0.04 -11.21
N ILE A 664 34.07 0.16 -12.54
CA ILE A 664 32.90 0.14 -13.42
C ILE A 664 33.12 -0.84 -14.59
N HIS A 665 32.11 -1.65 -14.90
CA HIS A 665 32.18 -2.65 -15.97
C HIS A 665 31.92 -2.01 -17.36
N PRO A 666 32.55 -2.46 -18.47
CA PRO A 666 32.34 -1.88 -19.80
C PRO A 666 30.88 -1.86 -20.26
N GLY A 667 30.12 -2.91 -19.93
CA GLY A 667 28.67 -2.96 -20.21
C GLY A 667 27.84 -1.93 -19.43
N ALA A 668 28.32 -1.43 -18.30
CA ALA A 668 27.67 -0.35 -17.55
C ALA A 668 27.87 1.00 -18.26
N VAL A 669 29.08 1.27 -18.76
CA VAL A 669 29.37 2.46 -19.58
C VAL A 669 28.51 2.46 -20.84
N ALA A 670 28.47 1.35 -21.58
CA ALA A 670 27.69 1.23 -22.80
C ALA A 670 26.17 1.43 -22.58
N ALA A 671 25.61 0.92 -21.47
CA ALA A 671 24.21 1.13 -21.13
C ALA A 671 23.91 2.60 -20.75
N VAL A 672 24.82 3.26 -20.02
CA VAL A 672 24.68 4.68 -19.63
C VAL A 672 24.79 5.60 -20.86
N PHE A 673 25.72 5.32 -21.77
CA PHE A 673 25.82 6.05 -23.04
C PHE A 673 24.60 5.80 -23.94
N GLY A 674 24.17 4.55 -24.10
CA GLY A 674 23.00 4.22 -24.93
C GLY A 674 21.68 4.82 -24.43
N GLU A 675 21.51 5.00 -23.12
CA GLU A 675 20.34 5.70 -22.56
C GLU A 675 20.38 7.22 -22.85
N LEU A 676 21.55 7.86 -22.76
CA LEU A 676 21.76 9.28 -23.12
C LEU A 676 21.60 9.52 -24.63
N GLU A 677 22.04 8.58 -25.47
CA GLU A 677 21.84 8.61 -26.92
C GLU A 677 20.35 8.53 -27.34
N THR A 678 19.44 8.10 -26.45
CA THR A 678 17.99 8.16 -26.73
C THR A 678 17.43 9.59 -26.73
N GLY A 679 18.16 10.57 -26.19
CA GLY A 679 17.70 11.95 -26.01
C GLY A 679 16.56 12.14 -24.99
N ARG A 680 16.06 11.05 -24.38
CA ARG A 680 14.96 11.10 -23.38
C ARG A 680 15.39 11.67 -22.04
N VAL A 681 16.68 11.61 -21.74
CA VAL A 681 17.31 12.08 -20.51
C VAL A 681 18.59 12.83 -20.85
N LEU A 682 18.91 13.85 -20.04
CA LEU A 682 20.07 14.72 -20.26
C LEU A 682 21.28 14.29 -19.43
N ALA A 683 21.04 13.63 -18.30
CA ALA A 683 22.04 13.13 -17.38
C ALA A 683 21.71 11.69 -16.93
N ALA A 684 22.72 10.89 -16.66
CA ALA A 684 22.54 9.49 -16.26
C ALA A 684 23.68 9.02 -15.34
N ARG A 685 23.45 7.98 -14.55
CA ARG A 685 24.52 7.24 -13.86
C ARG A 685 24.23 5.74 -13.81
N PRO A 686 25.25 4.88 -13.63
CA PRO A 686 25.02 3.47 -13.33
C PRO A 686 24.38 3.27 -11.93
N ASP A 687 23.84 2.08 -11.69
CA ASP A 687 23.53 1.59 -10.34
C ASP A 687 24.83 1.47 -9.52
N PHE A 688 24.76 1.56 -8.19
CA PHE A 688 25.94 1.40 -7.32
C PHE A 688 25.58 0.70 -6.01
N ARG A 689 26.56 0.05 -5.37
CA ARG A 689 26.40 -0.54 -4.02
C ARG A 689 27.63 -0.29 -3.15
N TYR A 690 27.38 -0.15 -1.84
CA TYR A 690 28.42 0.04 -0.84
C TYR A 690 29.08 -1.29 -0.46
N ASP A 691 30.36 -1.45 -0.80
CA ASP A 691 31.13 -2.60 -0.31
C ASP A 691 31.63 -2.33 1.12
N THR A 692 31.09 -3.09 2.08
CA THR A 692 31.42 -3.03 3.52
C THR A 692 32.24 -4.25 4.00
N THR A 693 32.86 -4.97 3.06
CA THR A 693 33.82 -6.04 3.33
C THR A 693 35.02 -5.50 4.12
N GLY A 694 35.37 -6.16 5.23
CA GLY A 694 36.40 -5.69 6.16
C GLY A 694 36.06 -4.42 6.98
N ALA A 695 34.89 -3.79 6.78
CA ALA A 695 34.51 -2.60 7.54
C ALA A 695 33.99 -2.90 8.95
N THR A 696 34.31 -2.02 9.91
CA THR A 696 33.82 -2.12 11.31
C THR A 696 32.29 -2.03 11.42
N MET A 697 31.74 -2.57 12.51
CA MET A 697 30.28 -2.61 12.75
C MET A 697 29.59 -1.25 12.71
N LEU A 698 30.24 -0.18 13.20
CA LEU A 698 29.70 1.18 13.14
C LEU A 698 29.69 1.76 11.72
N VAL A 699 30.69 1.44 10.89
CA VAL A 699 30.70 1.83 9.47
C VAL A 699 29.60 1.08 8.72
N ARG A 700 29.48 -0.24 8.92
CA ARG A 700 28.38 -1.05 8.36
C ARG A 700 27.01 -0.48 8.75
N SER A 701 26.85 -0.07 10.00
CA SER A 701 25.62 0.55 10.52
C SER A 701 25.31 1.90 9.85
N TYR A 702 26.32 2.77 9.67
CA TYR A 702 26.19 4.02 8.92
C TYR A 702 25.75 3.78 7.46
N TYR A 703 26.40 2.88 6.73
CA TYR A 703 26.06 2.64 5.33
C TYR A 703 24.72 1.91 5.15
N ARG A 704 24.32 1.00 6.06
CA ARG A 704 22.96 0.43 6.10
C ARG A 704 21.85 1.45 6.37
N ALA A 705 22.15 2.58 7.02
CA ALA A 705 21.21 3.68 7.15
C ALA A 705 21.13 4.49 5.85
N ARG A 706 22.28 4.77 5.23
CA ARG A 706 22.39 5.52 3.96
C ARG A 706 21.71 4.77 2.80
N GLU A 707 21.95 3.46 2.67
CA GLU A 707 21.32 2.54 1.69
C GLU A 707 19.79 2.39 1.86
N ARG A 708 19.19 2.98 2.91
CA ARG A 708 17.73 3.04 3.11
C ARG A 708 17.12 4.42 2.85
N MET A 709 17.92 5.42 2.43
CA MET A 709 17.43 6.76 2.10
C MET A 709 16.96 6.80 0.64
N PRO A 710 15.69 7.18 0.36
CA PRO A 710 15.15 7.17 -1.01
C PRO A 710 15.95 8.00 -2.02
N SER A 711 16.54 9.12 -1.59
CA SER A 711 17.44 9.95 -2.41
C SER A 711 18.64 9.20 -2.99
N THR A 712 19.02 8.04 -2.45
CA THR A 712 20.13 7.22 -2.95
C THR A 712 19.79 6.49 -4.26
N ASP A 713 18.51 6.27 -4.54
CA ASP A 713 18.05 5.51 -5.71
C ASP A 713 17.70 6.43 -6.91
N GLU A 714 17.56 7.74 -6.68
CA GLU A 714 17.08 8.72 -7.67
C GLU A 714 18.08 9.86 -8.00
N SER A 715 19.14 10.03 -7.20
CA SER A 715 20.18 11.06 -7.43
C SER A 715 21.39 10.55 -8.21
N LEU A 716 22.10 11.45 -8.89
CA LEU A 716 23.35 11.17 -9.62
C LEU A 716 24.59 11.04 -8.71
N TRP A 717 24.52 11.55 -7.46
CA TRP A 717 25.66 11.62 -6.56
C TRP A 717 26.01 10.30 -5.86
N GLY A 718 27.24 10.19 -5.36
CA GLY A 718 27.69 9.13 -4.46
C GLY A 718 28.04 7.78 -5.12
N ALA A 719 27.82 7.62 -6.43
CA ALA A 719 28.32 6.47 -7.21
C ALA A 719 29.81 6.57 -7.56
N GLY A 720 30.38 7.79 -7.53
CA GLY A 720 31.71 8.09 -8.09
C GLY A 720 31.76 8.01 -9.63
N ALA A 721 30.60 7.92 -10.29
CA ALA A 721 30.44 7.88 -11.74
C ALA A 721 29.10 8.53 -12.14
N TYR A 722 29.13 9.48 -13.07
CA TYR A 722 27.92 10.07 -13.69
C TYR A 722 28.24 10.51 -15.13
N ALA A 723 27.22 10.70 -15.95
CA ALA A 723 27.38 11.01 -17.37
C ALA A 723 26.37 12.06 -17.85
N LEU A 724 26.78 12.82 -18.87
CA LEU A 724 26.01 13.90 -19.48
C LEU A 724 25.95 13.73 -21.00
N SER A 725 24.77 13.99 -21.55
CA SER A 725 24.59 14.34 -22.96
C SER A 725 25.19 15.71 -23.26
N GLU A 726 25.44 16.04 -24.54
CA GLU A 726 25.87 17.38 -24.94
C GLU A 726 24.88 18.47 -24.47
N ALA A 727 23.57 18.21 -24.61
CA ALA A 727 22.52 19.12 -24.18
C ALA A 727 22.45 19.26 -22.65
N GLY A 728 22.79 18.21 -21.90
CA GLY A 728 22.94 18.26 -20.44
C GLY A 728 24.16 19.09 -20.02
N HIS A 729 25.32 18.86 -20.63
CA HIS A 729 26.54 19.60 -20.31
C HIS A 729 26.44 21.08 -20.67
N LYS A 730 25.73 21.45 -21.74
CA LYS A 730 25.43 22.86 -22.09
C LYS A 730 24.68 23.63 -20.97
N ARG A 731 24.04 22.95 -20.01
CA ARG A 731 23.46 23.60 -18.81
C ARG A 731 24.48 23.81 -17.67
N LEU A 732 25.52 22.98 -17.60
CA LEU A 732 26.63 23.10 -16.64
C LEU A 732 27.66 24.14 -17.11
N GLY A 733 27.98 24.15 -18.41
CA GLY A 733 28.97 25.03 -19.02
C GLY A 733 30.41 24.63 -18.69
N GLN A 734 30.90 25.03 -17.52
CA GLN A 734 32.21 24.63 -16.99
C GLN A 734 32.05 24.17 -15.54
N PHE A 735 32.83 23.18 -15.14
CA PHE A 735 32.88 22.74 -13.74
C PHE A 735 33.42 23.86 -12.85
N PRO A 736 32.66 24.36 -11.86
CA PRO A 736 33.13 25.38 -10.93
C PRO A 736 34.20 24.81 -9.99
N ASP A 737 35.06 25.66 -9.43
CA ASP A 737 36.19 25.28 -8.57
C ASP A 737 35.74 24.87 -7.14
N LEU A 738 34.88 23.86 -7.08
CA LEU A 738 34.24 23.27 -5.91
C LEU A 738 34.50 21.75 -5.90
N THR A 739 34.58 21.15 -4.71
CA THR A 739 34.97 19.73 -4.52
C THR A 739 33.79 18.74 -4.54
N ALA A 740 32.62 19.17 -5.02
CA ALA A 740 31.36 18.43 -5.00
C ALA A 740 30.65 18.53 -6.36
N ASP A 741 31.34 18.08 -7.41
CA ASP A 741 30.87 18.11 -8.79
C ASP A 741 29.59 17.28 -9.01
N ASP A 742 29.51 16.09 -8.40
CA ASP A 742 28.35 15.19 -8.54
C ASP A 742 27.05 15.79 -7.97
N LEU A 743 27.13 16.48 -6.83
CA LEU A 743 26.01 17.22 -6.23
C LEU A 743 25.57 18.44 -7.04
N ILE A 744 26.51 19.15 -7.66
CA ILE A 744 26.20 20.31 -8.52
C ILE A 744 25.49 19.82 -9.79
N VAL A 745 26.03 18.78 -10.44
CA VAL A 745 25.42 18.14 -11.61
C VAL A 745 24.03 17.60 -11.28
N ASP A 746 23.84 16.93 -10.14
CA ASP A 746 22.51 16.45 -9.70
C ASP A 746 21.46 17.57 -9.55
N SER A 747 21.88 18.77 -9.16
CA SER A 747 20.99 19.93 -8.96
C SER A 747 20.51 20.63 -10.25
N LEU A 748 21.11 20.31 -11.41
CA LEU A 748 20.79 20.92 -12.71
C LEU A 748 19.67 20.21 -13.50
N PHE A 749 19.17 19.08 -13.00
CA PHE A 749 18.22 18.22 -13.70
C PHE A 749 17.06 17.79 -12.79
N VAL A 750 15.82 17.99 -13.26
CA VAL A 750 14.63 17.50 -12.55
C VAL A 750 14.48 15.98 -12.72
N PRO A 751 13.72 15.26 -11.88
CA PRO A 751 13.66 13.79 -11.90
C PRO A 751 13.21 13.13 -13.21
N GLY A 752 12.61 13.87 -14.15
CA GLY A 752 12.32 13.39 -15.51
C GLY A 752 13.49 13.51 -16.50
N GLU A 753 14.52 14.31 -16.19
CA GLU A 753 15.67 14.59 -17.07
C GLU A 753 16.92 13.80 -16.67
N LYS A 754 16.93 13.16 -15.50
CA LYS A 754 18.03 12.34 -14.99
C LYS A 754 17.56 10.93 -14.65
N VAL A 755 18.44 9.94 -14.82
CA VAL A 755 18.09 8.53 -14.57
C VAL A 755 19.23 7.71 -13.97
N VAL A 756 18.88 6.80 -13.05
CA VAL A 756 19.75 5.68 -12.66
C VAL A 756 19.50 4.52 -13.62
N VAL A 757 20.55 4.16 -14.35
CA VAL A 757 20.59 3.08 -15.33
C VAL A 757 20.99 1.79 -14.59
N PRO A 758 20.15 0.74 -14.59
CA PRO A 758 20.42 -0.49 -13.87
C PRO A 758 21.41 -1.32 -14.67
N THR A 759 22.67 -1.21 -14.26
CA THR A 759 23.81 -1.91 -14.84
C THR A 759 24.25 -3.04 -13.89
N GLU A 760 25.38 -3.70 -14.16
CA GLU A 760 26.13 -4.25 -13.02
C GLU A 760 26.49 -3.07 -12.09
N PRO A 761 26.20 -3.13 -10.77
CA PRO A 761 26.34 -1.98 -9.90
C PRO A 761 27.81 -1.67 -9.61
N VAL A 762 28.17 -0.40 -9.78
CA VAL A 762 29.47 0.16 -9.40
C VAL A 762 29.75 -0.10 -7.91
N ARG A 763 30.95 -0.56 -7.59
CA ARG A 763 31.32 -0.93 -6.21
C ARG A 763 31.98 0.23 -5.48
N VAL A 764 31.19 0.97 -4.72
CA VAL A 764 31.68 2.06 -3.87
C VAL A 764 32.29 1.47 -2.60
N ARG A 765 33.61 1.32 -2.58
CA ARG A 765 34.35 0.77 -1.43
C ARG A 765 34.20 1.69 -0.22
N THR A 766 33.76 1.16 0.91
CA THR A 766 33.59 1.94 2.15
C THR A 766 34.87 1.96 3.00
N PRO A 767 35.14 3.02 3.78
CA PRO A 767 36.30 3.09 4.67
C PRO A 767 36.26 1.97 5.72
N ARG A 768 37.34 1.20 5.84
CA ARG A 768 37.35 0.04 6.76
C ARG A 768 37.18 0.46 8.24
N SER A 769 37.71 1.63 8.61
CA SER A 769 37.73 2.14 10.00
C SER A 769 36.78 3.32 10.23
N LEU A 770 36.35 3.48 11.49
CA LEU A 770 35.57 4.65 11.93
C LEU A 770 36.33 5.97 11.75
N ALA A 771 37.67 5.94 11.86
CA ALA A 771 38.51 7.11 11.64
C ALA A 771 38.44 7.60 10.20
N GLY A 772 38.54 6.69 9.21
CA GLY A 772 38.38 7.01 7.78
C GLY A 772 36.99 7.58 7.46
N LEU A 773 35.92 6.95 7.98
CA LEU A 773 34.55 7.47 7.82
C LEU A 773 34.39 8.89 8.39
N LEU A 774 34.94 9.16 9.57
CA LEU A 774 34.88 10.50 10.17
C LEU A 774 35.78 11.52 9.44
N ALA A 775 36.86 11.10 8.78
CA ALA A 775 37.66 11.95 7.90
C ALA A 775 36.87 12.33 6.64
N ILE A 776 36.29 11.35 5.93
CA ILE A 776 35.45 11.57 4.75
C ILE A 776 34.25 12.49 5.08
N LEU A 777 33.54 12.23 6.18
CA LEU A 777 32.43 13.09 6.64
C LEU A 777 32.87 14.51 7.01
N THR A 778 34.11 14.68 7.49
CA THR A 778 34.67 16.01 7.77
C THR A 778 35.03 16.73 6.46
N ARG A 779 35.66 16.03 5.50
CA ARG A 779 36.02 16.56 4.17
C ARG A 779 34.79 17.00 3.37
N GLN A 780 33.78 16.14 3.24
CA GLN A 780 32.50 16.47 2.59
C GLN A 780 31.81 17.67 3.26
N ARG A 781 31.87 17.78 4.60
CA ARG A 781 31.32 18.94 5.34
C ARG A 781 32.15 20.22 5.20
N ARG A 782 33.43 20.17 4.81
CA ARG A 782 34.23 21.34 4.42
C ARG A 782 33.95 21.73 2.97
N GLY A 783 34.04 20.78 2.03
CA GLY A 783 33.89 21.02 0.59
C GLY A 783 32.53 21.61 0.20
N ASN A 784 31.47 21.28 0.93
CA ASN A 784 30.12 21.79 0.70
C ASN A 784 29.85 23.15 1.40
N LEU A 785 30.85 23.84 1.96
CA LEU A 785 30.73 25.20 2.50
C LEU A 785 30.74 26.25 1.38
N GLY A 786 29.73 26.21 0.51
CA GLY A 786 29.59 27.11 -0.63
C GLY A 786 28.62 26.63 -1.72
N ALA A 787 28.32 25.32 -1.75
CA ALA A 787 27.32 24.76 -2.65
C ALA A 787 25.88 25.23 -2.29
N PRO A 788 24.98 25.41 -3.28
CA PRO A 788 23.58 25.74 -3.01
C PRO A 788 22.91 24.66 -2.14
N ALA A 789 22.11 25.08 -1.18
CA ALA A 789 21.65 24.23 -0.07
C ALA A 789 20.48 23.28 -0.43
N GLN A 790 20.55 22.56 -1.55
CA GLN A 790 19.57 21.54 -1.96
C GLN A 790 19.67 20.21 -1.18
N SER A 791 19.80 20.32 0.14
CA SER A 791 19.34 19.29 1.07
C SER A 791 19.14 19.97 2.43
N THR A 792 17.93 20.46 2.69
CA THR A 792 17.53 20.92 4.02
C THR A 792 17.84 19.81 5.02
N THR A 793 18.49 20.14 6.15
CA THR A 793 18.78 19.12 7.18
C THR A 793 17.49 18.44 7.67
N THR A 794 16.36 19.15 7.58
CA THR A 794 14.99 18.64 7.75
C THR A 794 14.67 17.47 6.80
N THR A 795 15.01 17.56 5.51
CA THR A 795 14.75 16.51 4.51
C THR A 795 15.50 15.24 4.83
N THR A 796 16.82 15.31 5.06
CA THR A 796 17.61 14.13 5.46
C THR A 796 17.11 13.54 6.78
N VAL A 797 16.57 14.35 7.70
CA VAL A 797 15.96 13.87 8.95
C VAL A 797 14.61 13.20 8.69
N ILE A 798 13.76 13.72 7.81
CA ILE A 798 12.48 13.11 7.40
C ILE A 798 12.72 11.78 6.66
N GLU A 799 13.65 11.76 5.69
CA GLU A 799 14.07 10.54 5.00
C GLU A 799 14.62 9.51 5.98
N LEU A 800 15.50 9.92 6.89
CA LEU A 800 16.08 9.03 7.89
C LEU A 800 15.00 8.47 8.83
N LEU A 801 14.10 9.29 9.34
CA LEU A 801 13.00 8.88 10.23
C LEU A 801 11.99 7.98 9.51
N SER A 802 11.59 8.30 8.29
CA SER A 802 10.70 7.45 7.47
C SER A 802 11.37 6.12 7.05
N SER A 803 12.71 6.05 7.06
CA SER A 803 13.47 4.80 6.91
C SER A 803 13.50 3.94 8.18
N VAL A 804 13.13 4.45 9.36
CA VAL A 804 13.12 3.71 10.63
C VAL A 804 11.88 2.83 10.72
N ARG A 805 12.05 1.55 10.36
CA ARG A 805 11.06 0.50 10.60
C ARG A 805 11.61 -0.51 11.63
N GLY A 806 11.39 -0.21 12.91
CA GLY A 806 11.79 -1.05 14.04
C GLY A 806 13.15 -0.71 14.70
N PRO A 807 13.51 -1.41 15.80
CA PRO A 807 14.59 -0.99 16.71
C PRO A 807 16.00 -1.05 16.08
N PHE A 808 16.28 -2.03 15.22
CA PHE A 808 17.57 -2.10 14.52
C PHE A 808 17.72 -1.00 13.46
N ALA A 809 16.63 -0.64 12.79
CA ALA A 809 16.61 0.50 11.86
C ALA A 809 16.83 1.83 12.60
N LEU A 810 16.31 1.96 13.83
CA LEU A 810 16.54 3.09 14.74
C LEU A 810 17.99 3.16 15.25
N ILE A 811 18.61 2.02 15.59
CA ILE A 811 20.03 1.96 15.97
C ILE A 811 20.91 2.48 14.82
N ASP A 812 20.71 1.93 13.61
CA ASP A 812 21.46 2.36 12.41
C ASP A 812 21.23 3.86 12.10
N ALA A 813 20.00 4.35 12.26
CA ALA A 813 19.69 5.77 12.10
C ALA A 813 20.35 6.66 13.17
N THR A 814 20.42 6.18 14.41
CA THR A 814 21.10 6.87 15.51
C THR A 814 22.61 6.95 15.25
N VAL A 815 23.22 5.86 14.77
CA VAL A 815 24.63 5.85 14.34
C VAL A 815 24.86 6.82 13.17
N TYR A 816 24.00 6.83 12.17
CA TYR A 816 24.08 7.79 11.05
C TYR A 816 24.03 9.24 11.52
N ALA A 817 23.04 9.58 12.36
CA ALA A 817 22.85 10.93 12.88
C ALA A 817 24.03 11.36 13.79
N ALA A 818 24.53 10.46 14.63
CA ALA A 818 25.66 10.71 15.51
C ALA A 818 26.95 10.97 14.72
N LEU A 819 27.32 10.10 13.76
CA LEU A 819 28.56 10.24 13.00
C LEU A 819 28.52 11.46 12.06
N THR A 820 27.37 11.73 11.42
CA THR A 820 27.16 12.95 10.62
C THR A 820 27.30 14.21 11.49
N SER A 821 26.81 14.17 12.73
CA SER A 821 26.96 15.27 13.69
C SER A 821 28.40 15.46 14.18
N VAL A 822 29.15 14.38 14.41
CA VAL A 822 30.58 14.44 14.75
C VAL A 822 31.40 15.01 13.59
N GLY A 823 31.14 14.58 12.34
CA GLY A 823 31.77 15.17 11.15
C GLY A 823 31.48 16.67 11.01
N ARG A 824 30.22 17.09 11.20
CA ARG A 824 29.82 18.51 11.20
C ARG A 824 30.49 19.32 12.31
N ARG A 825 30.70 18.74 13.50
CA ARG A 825 31.44 19.37 14.62
C ARG A 825 32.94 19.44 14.36
N ARG A 826 33.55 18.43 13.73
CA ARG A 826 34.96 18.42 13.34
C ARG A 826 35.26 19.45 12.25
N ALA A 827 34.44 19.51 11.19
CA ALA A 827 34.61 20.49 10.11
C ALA A 827 34.59 21.94 10.64
N ARG A 828 33.59 22.28 11.48
CA ARG A 828 33.47 23.60 12.12
C ARG A 828 34.66 24.02 13.01
N ARG A 829 35.44 23.06 13.53
CA ARG A 829 36.59 23.34 14.42
C ARG A 829 37.91 23.52 13.69
N ALA A 830 37.97 23.27 12.38
CA ALA A 830 39.22 23.12 11.63
C ALA A 830 39.54 24.25 10.65
N GLY A 831 38.72 25.29 10.56
CA GLY A 831 38.92 26.43 9.66
C GLY A 831 38.71 26.12 8.17
N SER A 832 38.84 27.15 7.33
CA SER A 832 38.66 27.11 5.88
C SER A 832 40.00 27.07 5.13
N ALA A 833 40.78 26.01 5.36
CA ALA A 833 41.96 25.73 4.56
C ALA A 833 41.56 25.02 3.25
N ASN A 834 41.69 25.70 2.11
CA ASN A 834 41.45 25.13 0.77
C ASN A 834 42.64 24.26 0.31
N ALA A 835 42.90 23.19 1.06
CA ALA A 835 43.85 22.14 0.70
C ALA A 835 43.10 20.86 0.28
N TRP A 836 43.51 20.25 -0.82
CA TRP A 836 42.92 19.00 -1.30
C TRP A 836 43.56 17.80 -0.60
N GLU A 837 42.88 17.25 0.41
CA GLU A 837 43.39 16.16 1.26
C GLU A 837 42.94 14.76 0.77
N ARG A 838 43.94 13.88 0.56
CA ARG A 838 43.86 12.49 0.06
C ARG A 838 43.13 11.53 1.03
N ASP A 839 42.75 10.34 0.58
CA ASP A 839 42.36 9.22 1.47
C ASP A 839 43.29 8.01 1.27
N ASP A 840 44.20 7.77 2.22
CA ASP A 840 45.04 6.57 2.24
C ASP A 840 44.37 5.39 2.98
N SER A 841 43.22 5.60 3.65
CA SER A 841 42.63 4.62 4.58
C SER A 841 41.89 3.46 3.91
N SER A 842 41.53 3.61 2.64
CA SER A 842 40.84 2.60 1.82
C SER A 842 41.78 1.78 0.92
N ARG A 843 43.07 2.14 0.85
CA ARG A 843 43.96 1.83 -0.29
C ARG A 843 45.09 0.81 0.00
N GLY A 844 44.92 -0.04 1.01
CA GLY A 844 45.90 -1.07 1.35
C GLY A 844 46.13 -2.08 0.21
N VAL A 845 47.40 -2.36 -0.09
CA VAL A 845 47.85 -3.23 -1.20
C VAL A 845 47.46 -4.69 -0.96
N ASP A 846 46.81 -5.33 -1.92
CA ASP A 846 46.63 -6.79 -1.95
C ASP A 846 47.95 -7.46 -2.35
N SER A 847 48.72 -7.90 -1.34
CA SER A 847 50.08 -8.45 -1.50
C SER A 847 50.08 -9.90 -2.02
N LEU A 848 49.63 -10.11 -3.26
CA LEU A 848 49.64 -11.40 -3.96
C LEU A 848 50.25 -11.30 -5.37
N ALA A 849 51.52 -10.89 -5.44
CA ALA A 849 52.35 -11.15 -6.60
C ALA A 849 53.00 -12.55 -6.48
N PRO A 850 53.00 -13.40 -7.52
CA PRO A 850 53.60 -14.73 -7.47
C PRO A 850 55.14 -14.66 -7.54
N GLY A 851 55.76 -14.35 -6.39
CA GLY A 851 57.22 -14.24 -6.25
C GLY A 851 57.93 -15.58 -6.38
N SER A 852 58.92 -15.65 -7.28
CA SER A 852 59.79 -16.81 -7.51
C SER A 852 60.46 -17.30 -6.24
N ARG A 853 60.24 -18.58 -5.86
CA ARG A 853 60.99 -19.25 -4.80
C ARG A 853 62.12 -20.11 -5.37
N THR A 854 63.34 -19.61 -5.25
CA THR A 854 64.58 -20.37 -5.50
C THR A 854 64.64 -21.61 -4.62
N ALA A 855 65.00 -22.77 -5.20
CA ALA A 855 65.03 -24.04 -4.49
C ALA A 855 66.18 -24.15 -3.47
N ARG A 856 65.91 -24.86 -2.36
CA ARG A 856 66.91 -25.68 -1.66
C ARG A 856 66.26 -27.03 -1.28
N PRO A 857 67.03 -28.12 -1.25
CA PRO A 857 66.47 -29.46 -1.37
C PRO A 857 65.92 -30.02 -0.06
N ARG A 858 64.94 -30.92 -0.17
CA ARG A 858 64.67 -31.95 0.85
C ARG A 858 64.66 -33.32 0.18
N THR A 859 65.43 -34.22 0.77
CA THR A 859 65.58 -35.62 0.36
C THR A 859 64.33 -36.42 0.66
N THR A 860 63.87 -37.21 -0.30
CA THR A 860 62.82 -38.24 -0.13
C THR A 860 63.34 -39.55 -0.70
N ALA A 861 63.63 -40.52 0.17
CA ALA A 861 64.13 -41.83 -0.22
C ALA A 861 62.99 -42.87 -0.21
N HIS A 862 62.67 -43.40 -1.40
CA HIS A 862 61.77 -44.54 -1.64
C HIS A 862 60.29 -44.32 -1.23
N ARG A 863 59.31 -45.08 -1.74
CA ARG A 863 59.36 -46.36 -2.47
C ARG A 863 58.29 -46.41 -3.57
N VAL A 864 58.55 -47.14 -4.65
CA VAL A 864 57.61 -47.40 -5.76
C VAL A 864 56.74 -48.62 -5.44
N PRO A 865 55.49 -48.65 -5.94
CA PRO A 865 54.94 -49.84 -6.58
C PRO A 865 54.54 -49.54 -8.04
N LEU A 866 54.98 -50.41 -8.96
CA LEU A 866 54.47 -50.51 -10.32
C LEU A 866 53.20 -51.36 -10.31
N PHE A 867 52.32 -51.18 -11.29
CA PHE A 867 51.63 -52.27 -11.99
C PHE A 867 51.08 -51.73 -13.32
N ASP A 868 51.75 -52.09 -14.41
CA ASP A 868 51.15 -52.20 -15.75
C ASP A 868 51.00 -53.70 -16.03
N GLU A 869 49.85 -54.11 -16.56
CA GLU A 869 49.73 -55.32 -17.39
C GLU A 869 48.83 -54.97 -18.59
N GLU A 870 49.27 -55.47 -19.76
CA GLU A 870 48.61 -55.65 -21.07
C GLU A 870 47.12 -55.20 -21.17
N ASN A 871 46.70 -54.41 -22.17
CA ASN A 871 47.12 -54.42 -23.58
C ASN A 871 46.65 -53.12 -24.30
#